data_AF-A0A8T5PTE0-F1
#
_entry.id   AF-A0A8T5PTE0-F1
#
_cell.length_a   1.000
_cell.length_b   1.000
_cell.length_c   1.000
_cell.angle_alpha   90.00
_cell.angle_beta   90.00
_cell.angle_gamma   90.00
#
_symmetry.space_group_name_H-M   'P 1'
#
loop_
_entity.id
_entity.type
_entity.pdbx_description
1 polymer ?
#
loop_
_entity_poly.entity_id
_entity_poly.type
_entity_poly.pdbx_seq_one_letter_code
_entity_poly.pdbx_strand_id
1 'polypeptide(L)'
;WVKRIGEEIYAAFDVLENKYQGAIQYHEGDAGIALFERPELAVMGAAAVKEAIDNLEPETLNGEGQLKLKIRQGLATGSVFTAVVGDSYRKIPVIDGKALDSSYQMESDADPDGYVHVDDQTRFLTDHLFKYENGELIEKPTFDIKTSRDTKELPIQDIEKQISFLERKKETLLAYFPPFTRDEVQGKRTGKNETATILFTKMPTLEFLADVFSHDEDRLAEAYNAHFLVLRELIEMEHHGEIDKLYSGKVIARFRQKNHQEDAKKAALRLPKLLGKNEVIKGMLHWAGIEADVPVSGYTPGLVYIGPVGSNNRRAFTMLGGKVNLAARIMAAAKKHHHGILTDVARGNKYACEEELKGIGKVKLYTPPEESLTVMLKRKRLIGRDAERAHLASIISSYYKSEKTKLVNIISDAGFGKTELTKEFETQFKEQGGRIYRAGTAEQAKDIPGYLLQDFVKNTLGITTETTKEEIRTKLDTLPEETRKIIHHWLGLSLGYEKPAQTGKELEQARRQTLLDIIDDTPKLLVFNDVHWADENSLEVVEWLSQNLRNAIITTNYRPKEISRELAGTKIQLGAFGTDGIKQHIEYLIKKTPDKTALTFIEEQTQGNPLYIEEIVHFLQEEKLLQDGKLTRTPQEITQILEQTGEGLTTIEKLVLQRYRNLRDAEKQTILDYAACMFGEEFPKHLLEKALG
;
A
#
# COMPACT_ATOMS: atom_id res chain seq x y z
N TRP A 1 -28.71 20.42 -12.50
CA TRP A 1 -27.93 20.25 -13.75
C TRP A 1 -27.01 19.04 -13.66
N VAL A 2 -25.87 19.10 -12.96
CA VAL A 2 -24.91 17.97 -12.82
C VAL A 2 -25.57 16.62 -12.47
N LYS A 3 -26.49 16.60 -11.49
CA LYS A 3 -27.25 15.38 -11.13
C LYS A 3 -28.05 14.81 -12.31
N ARG A 4 -28.74 15.66 -13.08
CA ARG A 4 -29.60 15.26 -14.20
C ARG A 4 -28.77 14.64 -15.32
N ILE A 5 -27.67 15.30 -15.71
CA ILE A 5 -26.72 14.73 -16.70
C ILE A 5 -26.16 13.41 -16.21
N GLY A 6 -25.79 13.32 -14.93
CA GLY A 6 -25.37 12.06 -14.33
C GLY A 6 -26.44 10.97 -14.47
N GLU A 7 -27.70 11.28 -14.16
CA GLU A 7 -28.82 10.35 -14.32
C GLU A 7 -29.04 9.91 -15.78
N GLU A 8 -28.89 10.81 -16.76
CA GLU A 8 -28.96 10.50 -18.20
C GLU A 8 -27.81 9.58 -18.65
N ILE A 9 -26.58 9.84 -18.19
CA ILE A 9 -25.42 8.97 -18.47
C ILE A 9 -25.62 7.58 -17.86
N TYR A 10 -26.07 7.51 -16.61
CA TYR A 10 -26.28 6.21 -15.96
C TYR A 10 -27.46 5.43 -16.56
N ALA A 11 -28.50 6.11 -17.05
CA ALA A 11 -29.57 5.46 -17.80
C ALA A 11 -29.04 4.81 -19.09
N ALA A 12 -28.03 5.41 -19.74
CA ALA A 12 -27.36 4.76 -20.88
C ALA A 12 -26.62 3.47 -20.47
N PHE A 13 -26.09 3.39 -19.25
CA PHE A 13 -25.39 2.19 -18.76
C PHE A 13 -26.33 1.03 -18.42
N ASP A 14 -27.63 1.27 -18.18
CA ASP A 14 -28.60 0.20 -17.88
C ASP A 14 -28.65 -0.86 -18.99
N VAL A 15 -28.30 -0.51 -20.25
CA VAL A 15 -28.23 -1.46 -21.37
C VAL A 15 -27.20 -2.57 -21.14
N LEU A 16 -26.12 -2.27 -20.39
CA LEU A 16 -25.05 -3.22 -20.10
C LEU A 16 -25.59 -4.40 -19.29
N GLU A 17 -26.37 -4.14 -18.24
CA GLU A 17 -26.93 -5.20 -17.38
C GLU A 17 -28.14 -5.87 -18.03
N ASN A 18 -29.06 -5.08 -18.58
CA ASN A 18 -30.34 -5.56 -19.09
C ASN A 18 -30.22 -6.39 -20.36
N LYS A 19 -29.29 -6.01 -21.25
CA LYS A 19 -29.13 -6.65 -22.56
C LYS A 19 -27.85 -7.45 -22.67
N TYR A 20 -26.73 -6.92 -22.20
CA TYR A 20 -25.40 -7.49 -22.48
C TYR A 20 -24.78 -8.26 -21.32
N GLN A 21 -25.59 -8.63 -20.31
CA GLN A 21 -25.18 -9.45 -19.17
C GLN A 21 -23.99 -8.88 -18.36
N GLY A 22 -23.70 -7.59 -18.49
CA GLY A 22 -22.72 -6.91 -17.67
C GLY A 22 -23.16 -6.83 -16.21
N ALA A 23 -22.19 -6.66 -15.32
CA ALA A 23 -22.41 -6.31 -13.94
C ALA A 23 -21.71 -4.98 -13.65
N ILE A 24 -22.48 -3.91 -13.47
CA ILE A 24 -21.92 -2.62 -13.09
C ILE A 24 -21.36 -2.76 -11.68
N GLN A 25 -20.12 -2.34 -11.46
CA GLN A 25 -19.45 -2.41 -10.15
C GLN A 25 -19.50 -1.05 -9.46
N TYR A 26 -19.06 0.01 -10.15
CA TYR A 26 -18.93 1.34 -9.56
C TYR A 26 -19.30 2.48 -10.52
N HIS A 27 -19.60 3.62 -9.90
CA HIS A 27 -19.92 4.90 -10.54
C HIS A 27 -19.02 6.00 -9.96
N GLU A 28 -17.91 6.34 -10.61
CA GLU A 28 -16.86 7.23 -10.12
C GLU A 28 -16.89 8.57 -10.82
N GLY A 29 -17.43 9.61 -10.17
CA GLY A 29 -17.53 10.91 -10.82
C GLY A 29 -18.32 10.77 -12.13
N ASP A 30 -17.64 11.01 -13.24
CA ASP A 30 -18.11 10.90 -14.62
C ASP A 30 -17.80 9.55 -15.31
N ALA A 31 -17.23 8.57 -14.61
CA ALA A 31 -16.87 7.25 -15.12
C ALA A 31 -17.66 6.10 -14.47
N GLY A 32 -17.70 4.94 -15.14
CA GLY A 32 -18.29 3.71 -14.62
C GLY A 32 -17.45 2.49 -14.98
N ILE A 33 -17.47 1.48 -14.10
CA ILE A 33 -16.82 0.18 -14.34
C ILE A 33 -17.90 -0.89 -14.43
N ALA A 34 -17.86 -1.70 -15.49
CA ALA A 34 -18.69 -2.88 -15.65
C ALA A 34 -17.84 -4.11 -15.96
N LEU A 35 -18.18 -5.24 -15.34
CA LEU A 35 -17.53 -6.53 -15.57
C LEU A 35 -18.39 -7.40 -16.46
N PHE A 36 -17.74 -8.16 -17.33
CA PHE A 36 -18.37 -9.08 -18.27
C PHE A 36 -17.64 -10.42 -18.24
N GLU A 37 -18.39 -11.52 -18.21
CA GLU A 37 -17.81 -12.87 -18.35
C GLU A 37 -17.41 -13.18 -19.80
N ARG A 38 -17.93 -12.41 -20.77
CA ARG A 38 -17.74 -12.63 -22.22
C ARG A 38 -17.28 -11.34 -22.91
N PRO A 39 -16.08 -11.32 -23.53
CA PRO A 39 -15.54 -10.10 -24.15
C PRO A 39 -16.38 -9.59 -25.32
N GLU A 40 -17.00 -10.47 -26.10
CA GLU A 40 -17.88 -10.08 -27.20
C GLU A 40 -19.14 -9.33 -26.73
N LEU A 41 -19.65 -9.66 -25.54
CA LEU A 41 -20.76 -8.92 -24.94
C LEU A 41 -20.31 -7.56 -24.38
N ALA A 42 -19.08 -7.48 -23.88
CA ALA A 42 -18.48 -6.22 -23.43
C ALA A 42 -18.37 -5.23 -24.61
N VAL A 43 -17.84 -5.68 -25.76
CA VAL A 43 -17.71 -4.84 -26.98
C VAL A 43 -19.08 -4.37 -27.47
N MET A 44 -20.06 -5.28 -27.53
CA MET A 44 -21.44 -4.95 -27.92
C MET A 44 -22.09 -3.94 -26.95
N GLY A 45 -21.90 -4.15 -25.65
CA GLY A 45 -22.43 -3.27 -24.61
C GLY A 45 -21.83 -1.87 -24.68
N ALA A 46 -20.52 -1.77 -24.83
CA ALA A 46 -19.83 -0.49 -24.98
C ALA A 46 -20.26 0.27 -26.26
N ALA A 47 -20.41 -0.45 -27.38
CA ALA A 47 -20.94 0.15 -28.61
C ALA A 47 -22.38 0.68 -28.43
N ALA A 48 -23.23 -0.06 -27.70
CA ALA A 48 -24.60 0.37 -27.41
C ALA A 48 -24.65 1.60 -26.47
N VAL A 49 -23.77 1.66 -25.47
CA VAL A 49 -23.64 2.84 -24.59
C VAL A 49 -23.20 4.07 -25.40
N LYS A 50 -22.20 3.91 -26.29
CA LYS A 50 -21.75 5.00 -27.17
C LYS A 50 -22.91 5.57 -27.99
N GLU A 51 -23.70 4.69 -28.61
CA GLU A 51 -24.87 5.08 -29.38
C GLU A 51 -25.93 5.80 -28.52
N ALA A 52 -26.20 5.29 -27.32
CA ALA A 52 -27.15 5.93 -26.41
C ALA A 52 -26.70 7.36 -26.03
N ILE A 53 -25.41 7.57 -25.78
CA ILE A 53 -24.84 8.89 -25.47
C ILE A 53 -24.85 9.81 -26.70
N ASP A 54 -24.46 9.32 -27.89
CA ASP A 54 -24.43 10.12 -29.12
C ASP A 54 -25.82 10.60 -29.55
N ASN A 55 -26.86 9.85 -29.17
CA ASN A 55 -28.27 10.16 -29.44
C ASN A 55 -28.90 11.13 -28.41
N LEU A 56 -28.20 11.48 -27.33
CA LEU A 56 -28.69 12.50 -26.39
C LEU A 56 -28.71 13.87 -27.08
N GLU A 57 -29.82 14.60 -26.91
CA GLU A 57 -29.95 15.94 -27.47
C GLU A 57 -28.90 16.89 -26.87
N PRO A 58 -28.24 17.75 -27.67
CA PRO A 58 -27.28 18.73 -27.16
C PRO A 58 -27.93 19.63 -26.11
N GLU A 59 -27.28 19.76 -24.96
CA GLU A 59 -27.85 20.48 -23.84
C GLU A 59 -27.51 21.97 -23.94
N THR A 60 -28.53 22.83 -23.83
CA THR A 60 -28.31 24.27 -23.85
C THR A 60 -27.94 24.75 -22.44
N LEU A 61 -26.70 25.20 -22.27
CA LEU A 61 -26.27 25.87 -21.05
C LEU A 61 -26.83 27.28 -21.03
N ASN A 62 -27.35 27.74 -19.89
CA ASN A 62 -27.96 29.07 -19.71
C ASN A 62 -26.99 30.21 -20.10
N GLY A 63 -26.94 30.55 -21.39
CA GLY A 63 -26.14 31.65 -21.96
C GLY A 63 -24.76 31.30 -22.53
N GLU A 64 -24.32 30.04 -22.53
CA GLU A 64 -22.91 29.68 -22.85
C GLU A 64 -22.73 28.68 -24.01
N GLY A 65 -23.81 28.30 -24.72
CA GLY A 65 -23.75 27.45 -25.92
C GLY A 65 -24.38 26.07 -25.75
N GLN A 66 -24.24 25.22 -26.78
CA GLN A 66 -24.70 23.82 -26.77
C GLN A 66 -23.57 22.90 -26.32
N LEU A 67 -23.86 22.04 -25.34
CA LEU A 67 -22.96 21.01 -24.85
C LEU A 67 -23.39 19.66 -25.43
N LYS A 68 -22.54 19.08 -26.27
CA LYS A 68 -22.71 17.70 -26.77
C LYS A 68 -21.91 16.76 -25.88
N LEU A 69 -22.58 15.78 -25.28
CA LEU A 69 -21.93 14.74 -24.48
C LEU A 69 -21.16 13.78 -25.38
N LYS A 70 -19.99 13.35 -24.92
CA LYS A 70 -19.15 12.31 -25.52
C LYS A 70 -18.67 11.38 -24.43
N ILE A 71 -18.37 10.14 -24.77
CA ILE A 71 -17.87 9.13 -23.84
C ILE A 71 -16.60 8.49 -24.39
N ARG A 72 -15.61 8.29 -23.51
CA ARG A 72 -14.44 7.46 -23.77
C ARG A 72 -14.67 6.09 -23.13
N GLN A 73 -14.28 5.03 -23.83
CA GLN A 73 -14.48 3.67 -23.34
C GLN A 73 -13.22 2.84 -23.61
N GLY A 74 -12.72 2.20 -22.56
CA GLY A 74 -11.60 1.27 -22.61
C GLY A 74 -12.04 -0.12 -22.15
N LEU A 75 -11.77 -1.14 -22.94
CA LEU A 75 -12.08 -2.54 -22.61
C LEU A 75 -10.78 -3.34 -22.56
N ALA A 76 -10.72 -4.22 -21.57
CA ALA A 76 -9.61 -5.14 -21.41
C ALA A 76 -10.11 -6.48 -20.89
N THR A 77 -9.41 -7.55 -21.26
CA THR A 77 -9.78 -8.92 -20.89
C THR A 77 -8.63 -9.56 -20.12
N GLY A 78 -8.90 -10.04 -18.90
CA GLY A 78 -7.90 -10.72 -18.08
C GLY A 78 -8.41 -11.00 -16.67
N SER A 79 -7.48 -11.34 -15.77
CA SER A 79 -7.82 -11.59 -14.36
C SER A 79 -8.23 -10.30 -13.66
N VAL A 80 -9.31 -10.40 -12.90
CA VAL A 80 -9.84 -9.32 -12.06
C VAL A 80 -10.09 -9.92 -10.68
N PHE A 81 -9.55 -9.26 -9.66
CA PHE A 81 -9.79 -9.56 -8.26
C PHE A 81 -10.97 -8.72 -7.75
N THR A 82 -11.90 -9.35 -7.05
CA THR A 82 -12.98 -8.66 -6.34
C THR A 82 -13.07 -9.18 -4.92
N ALA A 83 -13.14 -8.28 -3.95
CA ALA A 83 -13.36 -8.66 -2.56
C ALA A 83 -14.23 -7.62 -1.85
N VAL A 84 -14.63 -7.95 -0.62
CA VAL A 84 -15.23 -6.99 0.31
C VAL A 84 -14.33 -6.90 1.52
N VAL A 85 -13.87 -5.69 1.82
CA VAL A 85 -12.98 -5.44 2.96
C VAL A 85 -13.64 -4.54 3.99
N GLY A 86 -13.16 -4.62 5.22
CA GLY A 86 -13.70 -3.93 6.38
C GLY A 86 -14.17 -4.87 7.49
N ASP A 87 -14.99 -4.34 8.38
CA ASP A 87 -15.45 -5.03 9.58
C ASP A 87 -16.99 -5.16 9.60
N SER A 88 -17.54 -5.53 10.76
CA SER A 88 -18.99 -5.62 10.94
C SER A 88 -19.72 -4.27 10.84
N TYR A 89 -19.00 -3.15 10.98
CA TYR A 89 -19.56 -1.80 11.00
C TYR A 89 -19.48 -1.11 9.64
N ARG A 90 -18.35 -1.27 8.94
CA ARG A 90 -18.06 -0.65 7.65
C ARG A 90 -17.43 -1.67 6.72
N LYS A 91 -18.06 -1.88 5.56
CA LYS A 91 -17.58 -2.73 4.47
C LYS A 91 -17.50 -1.93 3.19
N ILE A 92 -16.43 -2.10 2.43
CA ILE A 92 -16.29 -1.51 1.10
C ILE A 92 -15.94 -2.62 0.10
N PRO A 93 -16.67 -2.73 -1.02
CA PRO A 93 -16.24 -3.62 -2.08
C PRO A 93 -14.98 -3.01 -2.73
N VAL A 94 -14.06 -3.88 -3.13
CA VAL A 94 -12.82 -3.54 -3.81
C VAL A 94 -12.73 -4.33 -5.10
N ILE A 95 -12.15 -3.68 -6.11
CA ILE A 95 -11.84 -4.30 -7.40
C ILE A 95 -10.40 -3.95 -7.78
N ASP A 96 -9.68 -4.93 -8.29
CA ASP A 96 -8.31 -4.78 -8.75
C ASP A 96 -7.97 -5.76 -9.87
N GLY A 97 -6.80 -5.62 -10.47
CA GLY A 97 -6.24 -6.55 -11.43
C GLY A 97 -5.78 -5.88 -12.71
N LYS A 98 -4.84 -6.52 -13.40
CA LYS A 98 -4.20 -5.99 -14.62
C LYS A 98 -5.19 -5.64 -15.73
N ALA A 99 -6.29 -6.39 -15.84
CA ALA A 99 -7.34 -6.07 -16.81
C ALA A 99 -8.01 -4.73 -16.48
N LEU A 100 -8.21 -4.42 -15.19
CA LEU A 100 -8.77 -3.12 -14.79
C LEU A 100 -7.81 -1.98 -15.13
N ASP A 101 -6.52 -2.13 -14.83
CA ASP A 101 -5.51 -1.11 -15.14
C ASP A 101 -5.37 -0.89 -16.65
N SER A 102 -5.37 -1.98 -17.43
CA SER A 102 -5.39 -1.94 -18.89
C SER A 102 -6.63 -1.21 -19.41
N SER A 103 -7.82 -1.49 -18.86
CA SER A 103 -9.06 -0.81 -19.27
C SER A 103 -9.01 0.70 -19.03
N TYR A 104 -8.43 1.14 -17.90
CA TYR A 104 -8.21 2.57 -17.62
C TYR A 104 -7.22 3.20 -18.59
N GLN A 105 -6.15 2.50 -18.96
CA GLN A 105 -5.20 2.99 -19.96
C GLN A 105 -5.89 3.15 -21.32
N MET A 106 -6.67 2.15 -21.74
CA MET A 106 -7.43 2.20 -23.00
C MET A 106 -8.43 3.36 -23.01
N GLU A 107 -9.14 3.61 -21.90
CA GLU A 107 -10.07 4.74 -21.77
C GLU A 107 -9.34 6.09 -21.84
N SER A 108 -8.20 6.21 -21.17
CA SER A 108 -7.42 7.45 -21.18
C SER A 108 -6.90 7.80 -22.59
N ASP A 109 -6.56 6.79 -23.38
CA ASP A 109 -6.00 6.93 -24.73
C ASP A 109 -7.08 7.04 -25.81
N ALA A 110 -8.33 6.68 -25.50
CA ALA A 110 -9.44 6.70 -26.44
C ALA A 110 -9.75 8.12 -26.95
N ASP A 111 -9.99 8.21 -28.26
CA ASP A 111 -10.55 9.41 -28.89
C ASP A 111 -12.01 9.57 -28.43
N PRO A 112 -12.42 10.73 -27.87
CA PRO A 112 -13.81 10.97 -27.52
C PRO A 112 -14.79 10.95 -28.72
N ASP A 113 -14.29 11.14 -29.94
CA ASP A 113 -15.07 10.96 -31.18
C ASP A 113 -15.03 9.53 -31.72
N GLY A 114 -14.10 8.73 -31.21
CA GLY A 114 -13.94 7.32 -31.50
C GLY A 114 -14.99 6.41 -30.86
N TYR A 115 -14.97 5.11 -31.17
CA TYR A 115 -15.88 4.13 -30.56
C TYR A 115 -15.34 3.57 -29.24
N VAL A 116 -14.82 2.34 -29.27
CA VAL A 116 -14.44 1.55 -28.12
C VAL A 116 -13.00 1.14 -28.33
N HIS A 117 -12.14 1.56 -27.41
CA HIS A 117 -10.72 1.20 -27.44
C HIS A 117 -10.53 -0.09 -26.63
N VAL A 118 -9.85 -1.07 -27.21
CA VAL A 118 -9.70 -2.42 -26.64
C VAL A 118 -8.24 -2.81 -26.56
N ASP A 119 -7.89 -3.58 -25.52
CA ASP A 119 -6.56 -4.17 -25.42
C ASP A 119 -6.32 -5.32 -26.40
N ASP A 120 -5.06 -5.75 -26.53
CA ASP A 120 -4.67 -6.82 -27.47
C ASP A 120 -5.38 -8.15 -27.19
N GLN A 121 -5.65 -8.50 -25.93
CA GLN A 121 -6.36 -9.74 -25.59
C GLN A 121 -7.82 -9.67 -26.01
N THR A 122 -8.51 -8.57 -25.71
CA THR A 122 -9.91 -8.36 -26.13
C THR A 122 -10.01 -8.36 -27.65
N ARG A 123 -9.08 -7.68 -28.34
CA ARG A 123 -9.01 -7.71 -29.80
C ARG A 123 -8.84 -9.13 -30.32
N PHE A 124 -7.83 -9.86 -29.85
CA PHE A 124 -7.56 -11.23 -30.28
C PHE A 124 -8.75 -12.18 -30.05
N LEU A 125 -9.47 -12.02 -28.94
CA LEU A 125 -10.62 -12.87 -28.63
C LEU A 125 -11.87 -12.51 -29.43
N THR A 126 -11.92 -11.35 -30.09
CA THR A 126 -13.14 -10.83 -30.70
C THR A 126 -12.98 -10.35 -32.15
N ASP A 127 -11.77 -10.40 -32.72
CA ASP A 127 -11.45 -9.98 -34.11
C ASP A 127 -12.23 -10.77 -35.18
N HIS A 128 -12.65 -11.99 -34.87
CA HIS A 128 -13.51 -12.79 -35.73
C HIS A 128 -14.95 -12.26 -35.83
N LEU A 129 -15.35 -11.34 -34.94
CA LEU A 129 -16.68 -10.71 -34.90
C LEU A 129 -16.65 -9.21 -35.19
N PHE A 130 -15.55 -8.52 -34.88
CA PHE A 130 -15.46 -7.07 -34.98
C PHE A 130 -14.18 -6.64 -35.71
N LYS A 131 -14.23 -5.48 -36.37
CA LYS A 131 -13.06 -4.89 -37.02
C LYS A 131 -12.45 -3.81 -36.14
N TYR A 132 -11.12 -3.84 -36.04
CA TYR A 132 -10.35 -2.92 -35.23
C TYR A 132 -9.22 -2.29 -36.05
N GLU A 133 -8.90 -1.04 -35.77
CA GLU A 133 -7.71 -0.34 -36.28
C GLU A 133 -6.99 0.32 -35.10
N ASN A 134 -5.70 0.03 -34.92
CA ASN A 134 -4.91 0.51 -33.77
C ASN A 134 -5.54 0.27 -32.38
N GLY A 135 -6.34 -0.80 -32.24
CA GLY A 135 -7.03 -1.13 -30.98
C GLY A 135 -8.40 -0.46 -30.84
N GLU A 136 -8.82 0.38 -31.79
CA GLU A 136 -10.14 1.02 -31.77
C GLU A 136 -11.13 0.28 -32.68
N LEU A 137 -12.36 0.08 -32.20
CA LEU A 137 -13.47 -0.45 -32.99
C LEU A 137 -13.82 0.55 -34.12
N ILE A 138 -13.69 0.15 -35.39
CA ILE A 138 -13.88 1.09 -36.52
C ILE A 138 -15.30 1.11 -37.09
N GLU A 139 -16.11 0.10 -36.80
CA GLU A 139 -17.48 0.01 -37.31
C GLU A 139 -18.45 -0.44 -36.22
N LYS A 140 -19.65 0.16 -36.23
CA LYS A 140 -20.74 -0.25 -35.35
C LYS A 140 -21.11 -1.71 -35.65
N PRO A 141 -21.25 -2.58 -34.63
CA PRO A 141 -21.79 -3.91 -34.83
C PRO A 141 -23.23 -3.84 -35.37
N THR A 142 -23.49 -4.49 -36.51
CA THR A 142 -24.83 -4.53 -37.15
C THR A 142 -25.61 -5.81 -36.84
N PHE A 143 -25.07 -6.66 -35.98
CA PHE A 143 -25.66 -7.93 -35.54
C PHE A 143 -25.92 -7.88 -34.04
N ASP A 144 -26.69 -8.84 -33.51
CA ASP A 144 -26.92 -8.98 -32.08
C ASP A 144 -26.49 -10.37 -31.61
N ILE A 145 -25.94 -10.46 -30.41
CA ILE A 145 -25.51 -11.72 -29.81
C ILE A 145 -26.65 -12.21 -28.93
N LYS A 146 -27.21 -13.39 -29.24
CA LYS A 146 -28.26 -13.99 -28.41
C LYS A 146 -27.73 -14.25 -27.00
N THR A 147 -28.21 -13.47 -26.04
CA THR A 147 -27.96 -13.68 -24.62
C THR A 147 -29.06 -14.56 -24.04
N SER A 148 -28.70 -15.61 -23.31
CA SER A 148 -29.65 -16.52 -22.66
C SER A 148 -30.27 -15.98 -21.36
N ARG A 149 -30.14 -14.67 -21.08
CA ARG A 149 -30.91 -14.06 -20.00
C ARG A 149 -32.36 -14.01 -20.49
N ASP A 150 -33.09 -15.09 -20.19
CA ASP A 150 -34.50 -14.97 -19.85
C ASP A 150 -34.54 -13.85 -18.80
N THR A 151 -34.90 -12.63 -19.20
CA THR A 151 -35.45 -11.64 -18.28
C THR A 151 -36.82 -12.15 -17.86
N LYS A 152 -36.86 -13.34 -17.23
CA LYS A 152 -37.92 -13.62 -16.27
C LYS A 152 -37.66 -12.60 -15.19
N GLU A 153 -38.40 -11.50 -15.23
CA GLU A 153 -38.74 -10.80 -14.00
C GLU A 153 -38.95 -11.89 -12.96
N LEU A 154 -38.12 -11.90 -11.92
CA LEU A 154 -38.37 -12.77 -10.77
C LEU A 154 -39.84 -12.54 -10.43
N PRO A 155 -40.70 -13.57 -10.48
CA PRO A 155 -42.13 -13.35 -10.44
C PRO A 155 -42.44 -12.50 -9.22
N ILE A 156 -43.17 -11.41 -9.45
CA ILE A 156 -43.64 -10.40 -8.48
C ILE A 156 -44.40 -11.02 -7.28
N GLN A 157 -44.59 -12.34 -7.28
CA GLN A 157 -45.37 -13.13 -6.32
C GLN A 157 -44.82 -13.19 -4.90
N ASP A 158 -43.70 -12.54 -4.58
CA ASP A 158 -43.13 -12.61 -3.23
C ASP A 158 -42.43 -11.30 -2.79
N ILE A 159 -42.96 -10.13 -3.17
CA ILE A 159 -42.47 -8.83 -2.68
C ILE A 159 -42.36 -8.85 -1.14
N GLU A 160 -43.31 -9.45 -0.43
CA GLU A 160 -43.25 -9.58 1.03
C GLU A 160 -42.09 -10.45 1.52
N LYS A 161 -41.77 -11.56 0.83
CA LYS A 161 -40.60 -12.38 1.19
C LYS A 161 -39.29 -11.69 0.84
N GLN A 162 -39.25 -10.91 -0.26
CA GLN A 162 -38.09 -10.10 -0.62
C GLN A 162 -37.88 -8.96 0.38
N ILE A 163 -38.93 -8.24 0.77
CA ILE A 163 -38.88 -7.22 1.82
C ILE A 163 -38.43 -7.87 3.13
N SER A 164 -39.05 -8.98 3.56
CA SER A 164 -38.66 -9.71 4.77
C SER A 164 -37.21 -10.19 4.73
N PHE A 165 -36.71 -10.60 3.56
CA PHE A 165 -35.31 -10.99 3.36
C PHE A 165 -34.37 -9.79 3.46
N LEU A 166 -34.72 -8.65 2.85
CA LEU A 166 -33.96 -7.41 2.91
C LEU A 166 -33.96 -6.81 4.32
N GLU A 167 -35.08 -6.88 5.04
CA GLU A 167 -35.19 -6.46 6.44
C GLU A 167 -34.27 -7.27 7.34
N ARG A 168 -34.24 -8.61 7.17
CA ARG A 168 -33.29 -9.47 7.89
C ARG A 168 -31.82 -9.19 7.56
N LYS A 169 -31.53 -8.72 6.33
CA LYS A 169 -30.17 -8.36 5.89
C LYS A 169 -29.84 -6.87 6.07
N LYS A 170 -30.77 -6.05 6.58
CA LYS A 170 -30.64 -4.60 6.64
C LYS A 170 -29.36 -4.16 7.32
N GLU A 171 -29.06 -4.69 8.50
CA GLU A 171 -27.84 -4.33 9.24
C GLU A 171 -26.56 -4.71 8.48
N THR A 172 -26.54 -5.89 7.84
CA THR A 172 -25.42 -6.31 6.99
C THR A 172 -25.26 -5.42 5.77
N LEU A 173 -26.36 -4.97 5.16
CA LEU A 173 -26.34 -4.06 4.01
C LEU A 173 -25.93 -2.63 4.43
N LEU A 174 -26.33 -2.18 5.63
CA LEU A 174 -25.97 -0.86 6.17
C LEU A 174 -24.46 -0.70 6.40
N ALA A 175 -23.71 -1.78 6.52
CA ALA A 175 -22.24 -1.73 6.59
C ALA A 175 -21.60 -1.27 5.27
N TYR A 176 -22.26 -1.53 4.13
CA TYR A 176 -21.79 -1.09 2.80
C TYR A 176 -22.04 0.39 2.54
N PHE A 177 -23.00 0.97 3.25
CA PHE A 177 -23.32 2.39 3.19
C PHE A 177 -22.47 3.15 4.22
N PRO A 178 -21.77 4.22 3.80
CA PRO A 178 -21.12 5.09 4.75
C PRO A 178 -22.10 5.60 5.82
N PRO A 179 -21.71 5.72 7.10
CA PRO A 179 -22.64 6.08 8.17
C PRO A 179 -23.47 7.34 7.91
N PHE A 180 -22.88 8.34 7.23
CA PHE A 180 -23.55 9.58 6.90
C PHE A 180 -24.59 9.45 5.78
N THR A 181 -24.48 8.46 4.87
CA THR A 181 -25.49 8.25 3.83
C THR A 181 -26.72 7.57 4.41
N ARG A 182 -26.67 7.03 5.63
CA ARG A 182 -27.78 6.23 6.19
C ARG A 182 -29.07 7.05 6.33
N ASP A 183 -28.98 8.32 6.72
CA ASP A 183 -30.15 9.22 6.76
C ASP A 183 -30.64 9.60 5.35
N GLU A 184 -29.75 9.72 4.38
CA GLU A 184 -30.06 10.02 2.98
C GLU A 184 -30.69 8.81 2.25
N VAL A 185 -30.19 7.60 2.53
CA VAL A 185 -30.74 6.32 2.06
C VAL A 185 -32.11 6.03 2.68
N GLN A 186 -32.36 6.51 3.90
CA GLN A 186 -33.69 6.50 4.53
C GLN A 186 -34.68 7.53 3.95
N GLY A 187 -34.30 8.28 2.90
CA GLY A 187 -35.17 9.22 2.20
C GLY A 187 -35.36 10.56 2.91
N LYS A 188 -34.56 10.88 3.94
CA LYS A 188 -34.72 12.12 4.72
C LYS A 188 -34.11 13.35 4.02
N ARG A 189 -33.27 13.17 3.00
CA ARG A 189 -32.57 14.24 2.29
C ARG A 189 -32.34 13.86 0.81
N THR A 190 -32.56 14.84 -0.07
CA THR A 190 -32.13 14.80 -1.48
C THR A 190 -30.72 15.35 -1.58
N GLY A 191 -29.89 14.83 -2.50
CA GLY A 191 -28.49 15.25 -2.64
C GLY A 191 -28.31 16.78 -2.71
N LYS A 192 -27.17 17.28 -2.23
CA LYS A 192 -26.90 18.72 -2.09
C LYS A 192 -25.53 19.10 -2.65
N ASN A 193 -25.41 20.36 -3.07
CA ASN A 193 -24.11 20.98 -3.30
C ASN A 193 -23.52 21.37 -1.95
N GLU A 194 -22.31 20.90 -1.66
CA GLU A 194 -21.63 21.14 -0.39
C GLU A 194 -20.14 21.40 -0.66
N THR A 195 -19.55 22.29 0.14
CA THR A 195 -18.11 22.50 0.12
C THR A 195 -17.44 21.35 0.84
N ALA A 196 -16.56 20.65 0.15
CA ALA A 196 -15.77 19.55 0.71
C ALA A 196 -14.31 19.65 0.26
N THR A 197 -13.39 19.08 1.03
CA THR A 197 -12.06 18.73 0.52
C THR A 197 -12.09 17.31 0.01
N ILE A 198 -11.68 17.10 -1.24
CA ILE A 198 -11.52 15.78 -1.84
C ILE A 198 -10.05 15.39 -1.72
N LEU A 199 -9.79 14.18 -1.25
CA LEU A 199 -8.47 13.56 -1.15
C LEU A 199 -8.46 12.32 -2.04
N PHE A 200 -7.56 12.31 -3.01
CA PHE A 200 -7.18 11.11 -3.75
C PHE A 200 -5.83 10.65 -3.25
N THR A 201 -5.69 9.38 -2.91
CA THR A 201 -4.39 8.80 -2.59
C THR A 201 -4.18 7.49 -3.33
N LYS A 202 -3.04 7.36 -3.99
CA LYS A 202 -2.54 6.12 -4.58
C LYS A 202 -1.57 5.48 -3.60
N MET A 203 -1.72 4.19 -3.36
CA MET A 203 -0.89 3.38 -2.47
C MET A 203 -0.13 2.36 -3.31
N PRO A 204 1.12 2.65 -3.70
CA PRO A 204 1.94 1.71 -4.48
C PRO A 204 2.07 0.34 -3.80
N THR A 205 2.12 0.32 -2.46
CA THR A 205 2.14 -0.92 -1.67
C THR A 205 1.01 -1.89 -2.03
N LEU A 206 -0.22 -1.40 -2.24
CA LEU A 206 -1.34 -2.26 -2.62
C LEU A 206 -1.22 -2.76 -4.07
N GLU A 207 -0.82 -1.90 -5.00
CA GLU A 207 -0.60 -2.30 -6.39
C GLU A 207 0.45 -3.42 -6.49
N PHE A 208 1.55 -3.26 -5.75
CA PHE A 208 2.59 -4.28 -5.67
C PHE A 208 2.10 -5.60 -5.08
N LEU A 209 1.37 -5.54 -3.96
CA LEU A 209 0.82 -6.75 -3.35
C LEU A 209 -0.23 -7.42 -4.25
N ALA A 210 -0.99 -6.66 -5.03
CA ALA A 210 -1.93 -7.19 -6.01
C ALA A 210 -1.24 -7.97 -7.13
N ASP A 211 -0.09 -7.50 -7.61
CA ASP A 211 0.72 -8.24 -8.57
C ASP A 211 1.28 -9.54 -7.97
N VAL A 212 1.84 -9.44 -6.76
CA VAL A 212 2.48 -10.57 -6.06
C VAL A 212 1.46 -11.65 -5.71
N PHE A 213 0.32 -11.26 -5.17
CA PHE A 213 -0.76 -12.15 -4.74
C PHE A 213 -1.82 -12.36 -5.81
N SER A 214 -1.50 -12.11 -7.09
CA SER A 214 -2.41 -12.28 -8.22
C SER A 214 -3.02 -13.70 -8.35
N HIS A 215 -2.42 -14.70 -7.68
CA HIS A 215 -2.89 -16.08 -7.64
C HIS A 215 -3.29 -16.54 -6.21
N ASP A 216 -3.26 -15.64 -5.23
CA ASP A 216 -3.60 -15.89 -3.82
C ASP A 216 -4.63 -14.84 -3.36
N GLU A 217 -5.89 -15.11 -3.70
CA GLU A 217 -7.00 -14.18 -3.45
C GLU A 217 -7.20 -13.89 -1.96
N ASP A 218 -6.93 -14.87 -1.10
CA ASP A 218 -7.06 -14.72 0.36
C ASP A 218 -6.02 -13.74 0.90
N ARG A 219 -4.75 -13.87 0.50
CA ARG A 219 -3.70 -12.91 0.89
C ARG A 219 -3.92 -11.53 0.30
N LEU A 220 -4.41 -11.45 -0.93
CA LEU A 220 -4.74 -10.16 -1.54
C LEU A 220 -5.90 -9.47 -0.81
N ALA A 221 -6.93 -10.22 -0.43
CA ALA A 221 -8.02 -9.71 0.40
C ALA A 221 -7.52 -9.25 1.77
N GLU A 222 -6.61 -9.99 2.39
CA GLU A 222 -5.98 -9.62 3.66
C GLU A 222 -5.19 -8.32 3.52
N ALA A 223 -4.40 -8.17 2.45
CA ALA A 223 -3.64 -6.95 2.15
C ALA A 223 -4.57 -5.74 1.99
N TYR A 224 -5.62 -5.86 1.18
CA TYR A 224 -6.62 -4.82 1.00
C TYR A 224 -7.33 -4.46 2.31
N ASN A 225 -7.65 -5.47 3.14
CA ASN A 225 -8.30 -5.26 4.43
C ASN A 225 -7.40 -4.54 5.43
N ALA A 226 -6.12 -4.92 5.53
CA ALA A 226 -5.15 -4.27 6.40
C ALA A 226 -4.99 -2.78 6.04
N HIS A 227 -4.87 -2.46 4.74
CA HIS A 227 -4.80 -1.07 4.28
C HIS A 227 -6.09 -0.32 4.54
N PHE A 228 -7.25 -0.93 4.29
CA PHE A 228 -8.55 -0.31 4.55
C PHE A 228 -8.77 0.04 6.02
N LEU A 229 -8.35 -0.84 6.95
CA LEU A 229 -8.46 -0.56 8.38
C LEU A 229 -7.59 0.62 8.82
N VAL A 230 -6.35 0.72 8.30
CA VAL A 230 -5.48 1.89 8.53
C VAL A 230 -6.11 3.17 7.98
N LEU A 231 -6.64 3.11 6.75
CA LEU A 231 -7.32 4.24 6.14
C LEU A 231 -8.55 4.67 6.95
N ARG A 232 -9.33 3.72 7.45
CA ARG A 232 -10.54 4.01 8.24
C ARG A 232 -10.21 4.65 9.58
N GLU A 233 -9.22 4.11 10.29
CA GLU A 233 -8.72 4.71 11.53
C GLU A 233 -8.30 6.17 11.27
N LEU A 234 -7.47 6.39 10.25
CA LEU A 234 -6.93 7.71 9.94
C LEU A 234 -7.99 8.69 9.42
N ILE A 235 -8.77 8.28 8.42
CA ILE A 235 -9.68 9.17 7.68
C ILE A 235 -11.00 9.31 8.43
N GLU A 236 -11.66 8.20 8.76
CA GLU A 236 -13.02 8.24 9.32
C GLU A 236 -13.02 8.52 10.82
N MET A 237 -12.09 7.94 11.59
CA MET A 237 -12.08 8.07 13.05
C MET A 237 -11.29 9.29 13.53
N GLU A 238 -10.04 9.48 13.07
CA GLU A 238 -9.17 10.55 13.56
C GLU A 238 -9.41 11.91 12.88
N HIS A 239 -9.76 11.90 11.59
CA HIS A 239 -9.83 13.13 10.78
C HIS A 239 -11.21 13.45 10.23
N HIS A 240 -12.27 12.81 10.74
CA HIS A 240 -13.67 13.13 10.41
C HIS A 240 -13.96 13.18 8.90
N GLY A 241 -13.15 12.47 8.12
CA GLY A 241 -13.31 12.25 6.71
C GLY A 241 -14.19 11.03 6.46
N GLU A 242 -14.42 10.76 5.18
CA GLU A 242 -15.32 9.72 4.74
C GLU A 242 -14.67 9.02 3.54
N ILE A 243 -14.47 7.70 3.62
CA ILE A 243 -13.95 6.91 2.50
C ILE A 243 -15.11 6.58 1.56
N ASP A 244 -15.03 7.11 0.35
CA ASP A 244 -16.01 6.86 -0.71
C ASP A 244 -15.70 5.52 -1.39
N LYS A 245 -14.46 5.32 -1.82
CA LYS A 245 -14.03 4.17 -2.63
C LYS A 245 -12.59 3.74 -2.36
N LEU A 246 -12.34 2.45 -2.59
CA LEU A 246 -11.03 1.83 -2.64
C LEU A 246 -10.99 0.86 -3.85
N TYR A 247 -10.10 1.10 -4.81
CA TYR A 247 -9.96 0.27 -6.02
C TYR A 247 -8.56 0.43 -6.61
N SER A 248 -7.96 -0.61 -7.19
CA SER A 248 -6.64 -0.56 -7.86
C SER A 248 -5.61 0.30 -7.08
N GLY A 249 -5.43 -0.04 -5.79
CA GLY A 249 -4.53 0.68 -4.88
C GLY A 249 -4.84 2.17 -4.62
N LYS A 250 -5.97 2.71 -5.10
CA LYS A 250 -6.39 4.11 -4.93
C LYS A 250 -7.54 4.22 -3.95
N VAL A 251 -7.47 5.23 -3.09
CA VAL A 251 -8.55 5.62 -2.19
C VAL A 251 -9.06 7.01 -2.54
N ILE A 252 -10.39 7.14 -2.53
CA ILE A 252 -11.08 8.42 -2.64
C ILE A 252 -11.73 8.70 -1.29
N ALA A 253 -11.38 9.84 -0.71
CA ALA A 253 -11.95 10.30 0.54
C ALA A 253 -12.38 11.76 0.44
N ARG A 254 -13.26 12.15 1.36
CA ARG A 254 -13.77 13.52 1.44
C ARG A 254 -13.91 14.00 2.87
N PHE A 255 -13.89 15.32 3.02
CA PHE A 255 -13.95 15.99 4.31
C PHE A 255 -14.91 17.19 4.20
N ARG A 256 -15.87 17.33 5.11
CA ARG A 256 -16.97 18.32 5.01
C ARG A 256 -17.09 19.26 6.20
N GLN A 257 -16.45 18.94 7.32
CA GLN A 257 -16.54 19.72 8.56
C GLN A 257 -15.77 21.05 8.47
N LYS A 258 -15.91 21.93 9.47
CA LYS A 258 -15.26 23.25 9.50
C LYS A 258 -13.75 23.22 9.19
N ASN A 259 -13.06 22.14 9.59
CA ASN A 259 -11.63 21.95 9.40
C ASN A 259 -11.26 21.04 8.21
N HIS A 260 -12.19 20.82 7.26
CA HIS A 260 -12.06 19.85 6.19
C HIS A 260 -10.74 19.90 5.37
N GLN A 261 -10.16 21.08 5.19
CA GLN A 261 -8.85 21.23 4.51
C GLN A 261 -7.70 20.73 5.36
N GLU A 262 -7.72 21.05 6.66
CA GLU A 262 -6.66 20.67 7.59
C GLU A 262 -6.73 19.17 7.90
N ASP A 263 -7.94 18.62 8.00
CA ASP A 263 -8.15 17.19 8.22
C ASP A 263 -7.64 16.35 7.02
N ALA A 264 -7.96 16.76 5.80
CA ALA A 264 -7.44 16.12 4.59
C ALA A 264 -5.91 16.18 4.51
N LYS A 265 -5.33 17.34 4.85
CA LYS A 265 -3.88 17.53 4.92
C LYS A 265 -3.25 16.61 5.96
N LYS A 266 -3.79 16.54 7.17
CA LYS A 266 -3.29 15.66 8.25
C LYS A 266 -3.39 14.18 7.89
N ALA A 267 -4.50 13.77 7.26
CA ALA A 267 -4.66 12.41 6.75
C ALA A 267 -3.58 12.08 5.71
N ALA A 268 -3.38 12.93 4.71
CA ALA A 268 -2.31 12.72 3.71
C ALA A 268 -0.91 12.65 4.35
N LEU A 269 -0.64 13.48 5.35
CA LEU A 269 0.65 13.52 6.05
C LEU A 269 0.92 12.29 6.94
N ARG A 270 -0.11 11.75 7.61
CA ARG A 270 0.07 10.63 8.56
C ARG A 270 0.04 9.26 7.89
N LEU A 271 -0.61 9.13 6.73
CA LEU A 271 -0.83 7.84 6.08
C LEU A 271 0.45 7.02 5.88
N PRO A 272 1.57 7.56 5.35
CA PRO A 272 2.77 6.75 5.12
C PRO A 272 3.36 6.17 6.40
N LYS A 273 3.29 6.93 7.51
CA LYS A 273 3.77 6.48 8.83
C LYS A 273 2.92 5.33 9.37
N LEU A 274 1.59 5.41 9.24
CA LEU A 274 0.69 4.37 9.74
C LEU A 274 0.81 3.08 8.90
N LEU A 275 0.86 3.19 7.58
CA LEU A 275 1.14 2.04 6.71
C LEU A 275 2.50 1.41 7.06
N GLY A 276 3.53 2.24 7.21
CA GLY A 276 4.87 1.80 7.60
C GLY A 276 5.01 1.35 9.05
N LYS A 277 3.97 1.44 9.90
CA LYS A 277 3.93 0.89 11.27
C LYS A 277 3.08 -0.37 11.38
N ASN A 278 2.20 -0.65 10.41
CA ASN A 278 1.31 -1.79 10.46
C ASN A 278 2.07 -3.11 10.22
N GLU A 279 2.10 -3.99 11.22
CA GLU A 279 2.89 -5.23 11.18
C GLU A 279 2.43 -6.23 10.11
N VAL A 280 1.12 -6.27 9.78
CA VAL A 280 0.60 -7.12 8.70
C VAL A 280 1.12 -6.65 7.35
N ILE A 281 0.99 -5.34 7.07
CA ILE A 281 1.47 -4.73 5.82
C ILE A 281 2.98 -4.88 5.69
N LYS A 282 3.73 -4.60 6.77
CA LYS A 282 5.19 -4.82 6.79
C LYS A 282 5.54 -6.28 6.50
N GLY A 283 4.88 -7.21 7.18
CA GLY A 283 5.10 -8.64 7.01
C GLY A 283 4.87 -9.09 5.57
N MET A 284 3.79 -8.63 4.94
CA MET A 284 3.49 -8.92 3.54
C MET A 284 4.51 -8.32 2.57
N LEU A 285 4.87 -7.05 2.73
CA LEU A 285 5.88 -6.40 1.88
C LEU A 285 7.25 -7.05 2.02
N HIS A 286 7.59 -7.43 3.24
CA HIS A 286 8.82 -8.13 3.54
C HIS A 286 8.84 -9.54 2.94
N TRP A 287 7.74 -10.29 3.07
CA TRP A 287 7.53 -11.58 2.41
C TRP A 287 7.61 -11.48 0.89
N ALA A 288 7.16 -10.36 0.33
CA ALA A 288 7.20 -10.10 -1.11
C ALA A 288 8.58 -9.60 -1.59
N GLY A 289 9.51 -9.25 -0.69
CA GLY A 289 10.81 -8.66 -1.04
C GLY A 289 10.72 -7.21 -1.55
N ILE A 290 9.71 -6.46 -1.09
CA ILE A 290 9.36 -5.13 -1.64
C ILE A 290 9.65 -4.04 -0.61
N GLU A 291 10.42 -3.02 -1.00
CA GLU A 291 10.53 -1.79 -0.22
C GLU A 291 9.25 -0.96 -0.38
N ALA A 292 8.66 -0.54 0.74
CA ALA A 292 7.43 0.25 0.73
C ALA A 292 7.66 1.63 0.09
N ASP A 293 7.04 1.86 -1.05
CA ASP A 293 6.99 3.19 -1.67
C ASP A 293 6.04 4.13 -0.92
N VAL A 294 6.31 5.43 -1.04
CA VAL A 294 5.52 6.47 -0.37
C VAL A 294 4.16 6.60 -1.08
N PRO A 295 3.03 6.55 -0.35
CA PRO A 295 1.72 6.91 -0.89
C PRO A 295 1.75 8.29 -1.55
N VAL A 296 1.05 8.40 -2.68
CA VAL A 296 0.96 9.62 -3.47
C VAL A 296 -0.44 10.21 -3.29
N SER A 297 -0.54 11.40 -2.71
CA SER A 297 -1.79 12.08 -2.38
C SER A 297 -1.97 13.41 -3.11
N GLY A 298 -3.19 13.68 -3.55
CA GLY A 298 -3.63 14.97 -4.05
C GLY A 298 -4.92 15.40 -3.36
N TYR A 299 -4.99 16.63 -2.86
CA TYR A 299 -6.22 17.15 -2.26
C TYR A 299 -6.59 18.56 -2.72
N THR A 300 -7.89 18.81 -2.85
CA THR A 300 -8.43 20.12 -3.23
C THR A 300 -9.78 20.38 -2.56
N PRO A 301 -10.00 21.58 -1.99
CA PRO A 301 -11.31 22.02 -1.54
C PRO A 301 -12.14 22.62 -2.67
N GLY A 302 -13.44 22.42 -2.59
CA GLY A 302 -14.40 23.24 -3.33
C GLY A 302 -15.81 22.66 -3.32
N LEU A 303 -16.67 23.29 -4.12
CA LEU A 303 -18.07 22.89 -4.20
C LEU A 303 -18.20 21.62 -5.03
N VAL A 304 -18.84 20.61 -4.46
CA VAL A 304 -19.17 19.34 -5.11
C VAL A 304 -20.63 18.99 -4.86
N TYR A 305 -21.26 18.33 -5.83
CA TYR A 305 -22.56 17.70 -5.61
C TYR A 305 -22.35 16.37 -4.89
N ILE A 306 -23.14 16.13 -3.84
CA ILE A 306 -23.11 14.90 -3.05
C ILE A 306 -24.52 14.35 -2.95
N GLY A 307 -24.73 13.10 -3.38
CA GLY A 307 -26.01 12.45 -3.22
C GLY A 307 -26.19 11.19 -4.07
N PRO A 308 -27.39 10.59 -4.03
CA PRO A 308 -27.72 9.47 -4.91
C PRO A 308 -27.84 9.95 -6.37
N VAL A 309 -27.18 9.23 -7.27
CA VAL A 309 -27.22 9.42 -8.73
C VAL A 309 -27.30 8.05 -9.40
N GLY A 310 -28.10 7.94 -10.45
CA GLY A 310 -28.29 6.70 -11.22
C GLY A 310 -29.72 6.55 -11.71
N SER A 311 -30.00 5.43 -12.38
CA SER A 311 -31.34 5.10 -12.88
C SER A 311 -32.30 4.75 -11.73
N ASN A 312 -33.55 4.43 -12.06
CA ASN A 312 -34.51 3.95 -11.06
C ASN A 312 -34.16 2.56 -10.51
N ASN A 313 -33.45 1.76 -11.31
CA ASN A 313 -33.07 0.40 -10.95
C ASN A 313 -31.73 0.34 -10.24
N ARG A 314 -30.83 1.30 -10.51
CA ARG A 314 -29.49 1.32 -9.93
C ARG A 314 -29.05 2.74 -9.61
N ARG A 315 -28.80 3.01 -8.32
CA ARG A 315 -28.25 4.30 -7.84
C ARG A 315 -27.03 4.06 -6.99
N ALA A 316 -26.02 4.90 -7.16
CA ALA A 316 -24.90 5.00 -6.23
C ALA A 316 -24.94 6.33 -5.51
N PHE A 317 -24.53 6.32 -4.25
CA PHE A 317 -24.18 7.55 -3.58
C PHE A 317 -22.80 7.97 -4.08
N THR A 318 -22.68 9.16 -4.66
CA THR A 318 -21.43 9.59 -5.32
C THR A 318 -21.18 11.08 -5.15
N MET A 319 -19.99 11.51 -5.52
CA MET A 319 -19.56 12.91 -5.60
C MET A 319 -19.36 13.31 -7.04
N LEU A 320 -19.98 14.41 -7.47
CA LEU A 320 -19.82 14.94 -8.81
C LEU A 320 -19.30 16.38 -8.77
N GLY A 321 -18.37 16.70 -9.66
CA GLY A 321 -17.90 18.06 -9.88
C GLY A 321 -16.44 18.14 -10.28
N GLY A 322 -16.05 19.24 -10.93
CA GLY A 322 -14.68 19.43 -11.44
C GLY A 322 -13.60 19.35 -10.35
N LYS A 323 -13.95 19.58 -9.09
CA LYS A 323 -13.04 19.42 -7.94
C LYS A 323 -12.69 17.96 -7.62
N VAL A 324 -13.58 17.00 -7.91
CA VAL A 324 -13.27 15.58 -7.80
C VAL A 324 -12.20 15.20 -8.83
N ASN A 325 -12.39 15.61 -10.08
CA ASN A 325 -11.45 15.36 -11.18
C ASN A 325 -10.11 16.07 -10.94
N LEU A 326 -10.13 17.31 -10.43
CA LEU A 326 -8.93 18.04 -10.07
C LEU A 326 -8.11 17.32 -8.99
N ALA A 327 -8.74 16.77 -7.95
CA ALA A 327 -8.04 16.02 -6.90
C ALA A 327 -7.25 14.83 -7.49
N ALA A 328 -7.87 14.07 -8.38
CA ALA A 328 -7.24 12.95 -9.08
C ALA A 328 -6.04 13.40 -9.94
N ARG A 329 -6.16 14.53 -10.64
CA ARG A 329 -5.05 15.09 -11.46
C ARG A 329 -3.91 15.64 -10.60
N ILE A 330 -4.21 16.24 -9.45
CA ILE A 330 -3.19 16.68 -8.48
C ILE A 330 -2.43 15.47 -7.92
N MET A 331 -3.14 14.38 -7.57
CA MET A 331 -2.50 13.13 -7.13
C MET A 331 -1.57 12.56 -8.20
N ALA A 332 -1.99 12.54 -9.47
CA ALA A 332 -1.14 12.09 -10.57
C ALA A 332 0.13 12.96 -10.72
N ALA A 333 0.02 14.28 -10.59
CA ALA A 333 1.17 15.19 -10.61
C ALA A 333 2.10 14.97 -9.40
N ALA A 334 1.54 14.62 -8.24
CA ALA A 334 2.29 14.39 -7.01
C ALA A 334 3.28 13.20 -7.11
N LYS A 335 3.10 12.28 -8.07
CA LYS A 335 4.04 11.17 -8.33
C LYS A 335 5.46 11.66 -8.67
N LYS A 336 5.58 12.86 -9.26
CA LYS A 336 6.88 13.46 -9.62
C LYS A 336 7.55 14.20 -8.45
N HIS A 337 6.86 14.35 -7.32
CA HIS A 337 7.35 15.12 -6.17
C HIS A 337 7.87 14.20 -5.06
N HIS A 338 9.01 14.58 -4.47
CA HIS A 338 9.74 13.77 -3.49
C HIS A 338 8.93 13.31 -2.26
N HIS A 339 7.90 14.07 -1.87
CA HIS A 339 7.06 13.73 -0.72
C HIS A 339 5.70 13.15 -1.10
N GLY A 340 5.39 13.03 -2.39
CA GLY A 340 4.16 12.45 -2.87
C GLY A 340 2.88 13.22 -2.54
N ILE A 341 2.92 14.43 -1.96
CA ILE A 341 1.71 15.17 -1.55
C ILE A 341 1.63 16.53 -2.25
N LEU A 342 0.53 16.79 -2.97
CA LEU A 342 0.25 18.10 -3.57
C LEU A 342 -1.20 18.58 -3.33
N THR A 343 -1.40 19.89 -3.49
CA THR A 343 -2.70 20.58 -3.42
C THR A 343 -2.71 21.84 -4.28
N ASP A 344 -3.88 22.31 -4.71
CA ASP A 344 -4.06 23.63 -5.35
C ASP A 344 -4.21 24.79 -4.32
N VAL A 345 -4.11 24.48 -3.02
CA VAL A 345 -4.32 25.46 -1.94
C VAL A 345 -3.00 26.07 -1.47
N ALA A 346 -2.84 27.38 -1.70
CA ALA A 346 -1.66 28.12 -1.22
C ALA A 346 -1.61 28.30 0.30
N ARG A 347 -2.77 28.53 0.94
CA ARG A 347 -2.84 28.87 2.37
C ARG A 347 -2.34 27.72 3.23
N GLY A 348 -1.28 27.96 4.00
CA GLY A 348 -0.70 26.95 4.90
C GLY A 348 0.15 25.88 4.21
N ASN A 349 0.48 26.08 2.93
CA ASN A 349 1.32 25.20 2.11
C ASN A 349 2.42 26.02 1.40
N LYS A 350 3.49 25.36 0.96
CA LYS A 350 4.60 25.96 0.20
C LYS A 350 4.38 25.75 -1.29
N TYR A 351 4.71 26.75 -2.11
CA TYR A 351 4.69 26.58 -3.57
C TYR A 351 5.61 25.44 -3.99
N ALA A 352 5.11 24.55 -4.84
CA ALA A 352 5.85 23.37 -5.31
C ALA A 352 6.20 23.52 -6.79
N CYS A 353 5.20 23.71 -7.65
CA CYS A 353 5.36 23.79 -9.10
C CYS A 353 4.10 24.37 -9.77
N GLU A 354 4.17 24.57 -11.08
CA GLU A 354 3.01 24.81 -11.93
C GLU A 354 3.00 23.71 -13.01
N GLU A 355 1.91 22.95 -13.11
CA GLU A 355 1.77 21.86 -14.08
C GLU A 355 0.54 22.09 -14.97
N GLU A 356 0.63 21.62 -16.21
CA GLU A 356 -0.50 21.56 -17.14
C GLU A 356 -1.24 20.24 -16.95
N LEU A 357 -2.42 20.30 -16.34
CA LEU A 357 -3.23 19.13 -16.00
C LEU A 357 -4.23 18.82 -17.11
N LYS A 358 -4.22 17.59 -17.63
CA LYS A 358 -5.13 17.11 -18.71
C LYS A 358 -6.59 17.41 -18.38
N GLY A 359 -7.25 18.17 -19.24
CA GLY A 359 -8.66 18.57 -19.11
C GLY A 359 -8.95 19.71 -18.12
N ILE A 360 -7.91 20.29 -17.49
CA ILE A 360 -8.04 21.41 -16.55
C ILE A 360 -7.26 22.64 -17.04
N GLY A 361 -6.04 22.44 -17.55
CA GLY A 361 -5.10 23.50 -17.93
C GLY A 361 -4.00 23.72 -16.89
N LYS A 362 -3.36 24.88 -16.92
CA LYS A 362 -2.25 25.22 -16.00
C LYS A 362 -2.75 25.49 -14.59
N VAL A 363 -2.19 24.78 -13.61
CA VAL A 363 -2.55 24.90 -12.20
C VAL A 363 -1.28 25.03 -11.36
N LYS A 364 -1.29 26.01 -10.44
CA LYS A 364 -0.26 26.16 -9.42
C LYS A 364 -0.48 25.15 -8.31
N LEU A 365 0.53 24.35 -8.03
CA LEU A 365 0.51 23.29 -7.03
C LEU A 365 1.42 23.64 -5.87
N TYR A 366 0.98 23.23 -4.69
CA TYR A 366 1.61 23.49 -3.40
C TYR A 366 1.78 22.16 -2.67
N THR A 367 2.81 22.09 -1.83
CA THR A 367 3.08 20.96 -0.94
C THR A 367 2.95 21.43 0.51
N PRO A 368 2.53 20.56 1.46
CA PRO A 368 2.63 20.88 2.88
C PRO A 368 4.04 21.38 3.27
N PRO A 369 4.17 22.27 4.26
CA PRO A 369 5.47 22.78 4.69
C PRO A 369 6.40 21.65 5.14
N GLU A 370 7.71 21.80 4.91
CA GLU A 370 8.70 20.80 5.34
C GLU A 370 8.57 20.42 6.80
N GLU A 371 8.23 21.33 7.71
CA GLU A 371 7.99 21.04 9.13
C GLU A 371 6.85 20.05 9.36
N SER A 372 5.81 20.09 8.52
CA SER A 372 4.72 19.12 8.49
C SER A 372 5.13 17.81 7.82
N LEU A 373 6.04 17.87 6.84
CA LEU A 373 6.67 16.72 6.18
C LEU A 373 7.81 16.09 7.02
N THR A 374 8.28 16.81 8.05
CA THR A 374 9.41 16.43 8.91
C THR A 374 9.07 15.23 9.79
N VAL A 375 7.77 15.01 10.04
CA VAL A 375 7.24 13.81 10.67
C VAL A 375 7.27 12.60 9.73
N MET A 376 7.45 12.81 8.41
CA MET A 376 7.25 11.78 7.38
C MET A 376 8.53 11.07 6.96
N LEU A 377 9.64 11.75 6.67
CA LEU A 377 10.83 11.11 6.07
C LEU A 377 12.12 11.86 6.41
N LYS A 378 12.35 12.23 7.66
CA LYS A 378 13.72 12.56 8.06
C LYS A 378 14.53 11.28 7.97
N ARG A 379 15.62 11.27 7.19
CA ARG A 379 16.78 10.42 7.49
C ARG A 379 16.93 10.52 9.02
N LYS A 380 16.61 9.45 9.75
CA LYS A 380 16.92 9.40 11.18
C LYS A 380 18.42 9.60 11.22
N ARG A 381 18.85 10.80 11.63
CA ARG A 381 20.26 11.01 11.92
C ARG A 381 20.58 9.96 12.96
N LEU A 382 21.59 9.14 12.71
CA LEU A 382 21.95 8.11 13.65
C LEU A 382 22.50 8.79 14.90
N ILE A 383 21.67 8.88 15.94
CA ILE A 383 21.95 9.60 17.19
C ILE A 383 22.36 8.60 18.25
N GLY A 384 23.30 8.98 19.13
CA GLY A 384 23.74 8.11 20.22
C GLY A 384 24.50 6.85 19.77
N ARG A 385 25.01 6.82 18.53
CA ARG A 385 25.70 5.67 17.92
C ARG A 385 27.11 6.01 17.42
N ASP A 386 27.77 6.99 18.02
CA ASP A 386 29.07 7.48 17.53
C ASP A 386 30.18 6.41 17.60
N ALA A 387 30.15 5.54 18.60
CA ALA A 387 31.10 4.44 18.73
C ALA A 387 30.94 3.39 17.61
N GLU A 388 29.71 2.97 17.34
CA GLU A 388 29.41 1.99 16.30
C GLU A 388 29.67 2.57 14.90
N ARG A 389 29.36 3.86 14.68
CA ARG A 389 29.71 4.58 13.44
C ARG A 389 31.22 4.65 13.24
N ALA A 390 31.98 4.99 14.28
CA ALA A 390 33.44 5.03 14.19
C ALA A 390 34.02 3.64 13.88
N HIS A 391 33.43 2.58 14.45
CA HIS A 391 33.85 1.21 14.18
C HIS A 391 33.59 0.82 12.72
N LEU A 392 32.39 1.08 12.20
CA LEU A 392 32.06 0.84 10.79
C LEU A 392 32.95 1.64 9.83
N ALA A 393 33.20 2.92 10.12
CA ALA A 393 34.12 3.75 9.34
C ALA A 393 35.56 3.18 9.35
N SER A 394 36.00 2.61 10.48
CA SER A 394 37.30 1.94 10.56
C SER A 394 37.36 0.65 9.72
N ILE A 395 36.23 -0.07 9.60
CA ILE A 395 36.10 -1.27 8.76
C ILE A 395 36.21 -0.88 7.29
N ILE A 396 35.51 0.15 6.82
CA ILE A 396 35.63 0.68 5.44
C ILE A 396 37.08 1.09 5.16
N SER A 397 37.67 1.88 6.06
CA SER A 397 39.04 2.39 5.89
C SER A 397 40.08 1.27 5.80
N SER A 398 39.90 0.20 6.58
CA SER A 398 40.81 -0.94 6.56
C SER A 398 40.52 -1.92 5.42
N TYR A 399 39.29 -1.96 4.92
CA TYR A 399 38.91 -2.66 3.70
C TYR A 399 39.64 -2.07 2.49
N TYR A 400 39.53 -0.77 2.24
CA TYR A 400 40.21 -0.13 1.10
C TYR A 400 41.74 -0.17 1.17
N LYS A 401 42.33 -0.39 2.36
CA LYS A 401 43.79 -0.58 2.52
C LYS A 401 44.27 -2.00 2.22
N SER A 402 43.42 -2.99 2.45
CA SER A 402 43.83 -4.41 2.41
C SER A 402 43.22 -5.18 1.24
N GLU A 403 42.13 -4.67 0.66
CA GLU A 403 41.31 -5.31 -0.38
C GLU A 403 40.82 -6.73 0.00
N LYS A 404 40.93 -7.05 1.30
CA LYS A 404 40.47 -8.33 1.86
C LYS A 404 38.99 -8.25 2.16
N THR A 405 38.31 -9.35 1.86
CA THR A 405 36.89 -9.48 2.17
C THR A 405 36.64 -9.48 3.67
N LYS A 406 35.58 -8.79 4.10
CA LYS A 406 35.21 -8.65 5.51
C LYS A 406 33.76 -9.06 5.73
N LEU A 407 33.50 -9.88 6.73
CA LEU A 407 32.16 -10.20 7.22
C LEU A 407 31.89 -9.42 8.51
N VAL A 408 30.81 -8.65 8.51
CA VAL A 408 30.37 -7.78 9.62
C VAL A 408 28.95 -8.18 10.01
N ASN A 409 28.72 -8.40 11.29
CA ASN A 409 27.43 -8.83 11.82
C ASN A 409 26.88 -7.72 12.72
N ILE A 410 25.80 -7.06 12.31
CA ILE A 410 25.10 -6.06 13.11
C ILE A 410 23.96 -6.75 13.88
N ILE A 411 24.08 -6.77 15.20
CA ILE A 411 23.30 -7.65 16.06
C ILE A 411 22.55 -6.81 17.09
N SER A 412 21.25 -7.02 17.19
CA SER A 412 20.41 -6.45 18.26
C SER A 412 19.01 -7.06 18.23
N ASP A 413 18.19 -6.80 19.25
CA ASP A 413 16.75 -7.03 19.15
C ASP A 413 16.08 -5.93 18.30
N ALA A 414 14.76 -6.04 18.10
CA ALA A 414 13.99 -5.04 17.37
C ALA A 414 14.01 -3.66 18.06
N GLY A 415 14.00 -2.58 17.28
CA GLY A 415 13.88 -1.20 17.78
C GLY A 415 15.19 -0.50 18.15
N PHE A 416 16.34 -1.18 18.15
CA PHE A 416 17.64 -0.57 18.52
C PHE A 416 18.38 0.20 17.39
N GLY A 417 17.80 0.27 16.19
CA GLY A 417 18.32 1.10 15.09
C GLY A 417 19.25 0.38 14.09
N LYS A 418 19.14 -0.95 13.93
CA LYS A 418 19.95 -1.73 12.96
C LYS A 418 19.80 -1.22 11.54
N THR A 419 18.57 -0.98 11.12
CA THR A 419 18.23 -0.54 9.77
C THR A 419 18.86 0.82 9.49
N GLU A 420 18.78 1.75 10.43
CA GLU A 420 19.37 3.09 10.31
C GLU A 420 20.91 3.03 10.27
N LEU A 421 21.53 2.22 11.13
CA LEU A 421 22.99 2.05 11.14
C LEU A 421 23.49 1.43 9.83
N THR A 422 22.75 0.44 9.29
CA THR A 422 23.06 -0.20 8.00
C THR A 422 22.95 0.79 6.85
N LYS A 423 21.90 1.64 6.83
CA LYS A 423 21.75 2.69 5.81
C LYS A 423 22.87 3.73 5.85
N GLU A 424 23.32 4.13 7.05
CA GLU A 424 24.49 5.01 7.20
C GLU A 424 25.76 4.32 6.67
N PHE A 425 25.95 3.04 6.97
CA PHE A 425 27.08 2.25 6.48
C PHE A 425 27.12 2.17 4.95
N GLU A 426 25.98 1.86 4.33
CA GLU A 426 25.81 1.87 2.88
C GLU A 426 26.11 3.24 2.27
N THR A 427 25.63 4.31 2.92
CA THR A 427 25.87 5.69 2.45
C THR A 427 27.36 6.01 2.46
N GLN A 428 28.06 5.74 3.56
CA GLN A 428 29.51 5.97 3.66
C GLN A 428 30.31 5.13 2.65
N PHE A 429 29.90 3.88 2.41
CA PHE A 429 30.57 3.02 1.44
C PHE A 429 30.36 3.52 0.00
N LYS A 430 29.14 3.96 -0.33
CA LYS A 430 28.78 4.52 -1.64
C LYS A 430 29.48 5.85 -1.91
N GLU A 431 29.66 6.69 -0.88
CA GLU A 431 30.44 7.95 -0.98
C GLU A 431 31.90 7.72 -1.38
N GLN A 432 32.46 6.53 -1.10
CA GLN A 432 33.79 6.12 -1.55
C GLN A 432 33.79 5.43 -2.93
N GLY A 433 32.67 5.47 -3.65
CA GLY A 433 32.52 4.92 -5.00
C GLY A 433 32.19 3.42 -5.06
N GLY A 434 31.86 2.81 -3.91
CA GLY A 434 31.52 1.38 -3.86
C GLY A 434 30.08 1.07 -4.30
N ARG A 435 29.87 -0.14 -4.81
CA ARG A 435 28.56 -0.68 -5.21
C ARG A 435 27.87 -1.40 -4.06
N ILE A 436 26.54 -1.32 -4.01
CA ILE A 436 25.72 -1.97 -2.97
C ILE A 436 24.86 -3.05 -3.59
N TYR A 437 24.83 -4.24 -2.97
CA TYR A 437 23.93 -5.34 -3.26
C TYR A 437 23.09 -5.64 -2.02
N ARG A 438 21.79 -5.91 -2.18
CA ARG A 438 20.87 -6.11 -1.05
C ARG A 438 20.09 -7.41 -1.20
N ALA A 439 19.86 -8.05 -0.07
CA ALA A 439 18.91 -9.13 0.09
C ALA A 439 18.36 -9.16 1.52
N GLY A 440 17.20 -9.78 1.71
CA GLY A 440 16.64 -9.99 3.03
C GLY A 440 15.71 -11.20 3.11
N THR A 441 15.43 -11.63 4.34
CA THR A 441 14.44 -12.67 4.66
C THR A 441 13.41 -12.16 5.62
N ALA A 442 12.21 -12.69 5.55
CA ALA A 442 11.06 -12.37 6.40
C ALA A 442 10.61 -13.56 7.25
N GLU A 443 9.92 -13.29 8.37
CA GLU A 443 9.32 -14.33 9.20
C GLU A 443 8.42 -15.27 8.40
N GLN A 444 7.62 -14.71 7.49
CA GLN A 444 6.70 -15.45 6.62
C GLN A 444 7.43 -16.28 5.55
N ALA A 445 8.70 -15.97 5.28
CA ALA A 445 9.55 -16.66 4.31
C ALA A 445 10.49 -17.67 4.97
N LYS A 446 10.46 -17.82 6.30
CA LYS A 446 11.36 -18.70 7.07
C LYS A 446 11.31 -20.17 6.61
N ASP A 447 10.16 -20.60 6.11
CA ASP A 447 9.92 -21.99 5.67
C ASP A 447 10.17 -22.17 4.16
N ILE A 448 10.57 -21.13 3.43
CA ILE A 448 10.87 -21.20 1.99
C ILE A 448 12.37 -21.46 1.79
N PRO A 449 12.78 -22.64 1.30
CA PRO A 449 14.19 -22.98 1.18
C PRO A 449 14.96 -22.06 0.23
N GLY A 450 16.08 -21.50 0.70
CA GLY A 450 16.96 -20.67 -0.11
C GLY A 450 16.40 -19.28 -0.43
N TYR A 451 15.37 -18.81 0.28
CA TYR A 451 14.69 -17.55 -0.01
C TYR A 451 15.67 -16.37 -0.05
N LEU A 452 16.57 -16.26 0.93
CA LEU A 452 17.57 -15.18 1.00
C LEU A 452 18.40 -15.07 -0.28
N LEU A 453 18.81 -16.22 -0.83
CA LEU A 453 19.65 -16.28 -2.01
C LEU A 453 18.83 -16.01 -3.29
N GLN A 454 17.58 -16.47 -3.34
CA GLN A 454 16.68 -16.13 -4.44
C GLN A 454 16.41 -14.62 -4.49
N ASP A 455 16.16 -14.01 -3.33
CA ASP A 455 16.00 -12.55 -3.18
C ASP A 455 17.26 -11.81 -3.62
N PHE A 456 18.45 -12.28 -3.20
CA PHE A 456 19.72 -11.73 -3.65
C PHE A 456 19.90 -11.76 -5.17
N VAL A 457 19.57 -12.88 -5.82
CA VAL A 457 19.66 -13.00 -7.29
C VAL A 457 18.68 -12.04 -7.98
N LYS A 458 17.41 -11.98 -7.52
CA LYS A 458 16.40 -11.08 -8.08
C LYS A 458 16.85 -9.62 -7.98
N ASN A 459 17.26 -9.18 -6.79
CA ASN A 459 17.67 -7.80 -6.53
C ASN A 459 18.94 -7.42 -7.30
N THR A 460 19.89 -8.34 -7.42
CA THR A 460 21.13 -8.12 -8.18
C THR A 460 20.87 -7.91 -9.67
N LEU A 461 19.91 -8.64 -10.24
CA LEU A 461 19.47 -8.46 -11.63
C LEU A 461 18.44 -7.33 -11.80
N GLY A 462 18.00 -6.70 -10.71
CA GLY A 462 16.93 -5.71 -10.70
C GLY A 462 15.60 -6.28 -11.20
N ILE A 463 15.32 -7.56 -10.94
CA ILE A 463 14.04 -8.19 -11.26
C ILE A 463 13.05 -7.77 -10.17
N THR A 464 12.10 -6.93 -10.55
CA THR A 464 10.99 -6.47 -9.73
C THR A 464 9.69 -7.12 -10.19
N THR A 465 8.60 -6.90 -9.45
CA THR A 465 7.25 -7.37 -9.82
C THR A 465 6.72 -6.70 -11.09
N GLU A 466 7.20 -5.49 -11.40
CA GLU A 466 6.88 -4.76 -12.64
C GLU A 466 7.70 -5.24 -13.84
N THR A 467 8.75 -6.05 -13.63
CA THR A 467 9.62 -6.51 -14.72
C THR A 467 8.88 -7.57 -15.56
N THR A 468 8.64 -7.25 -16.82
CA THR A 468 7.99 -8.15 -17.79
C THR A 468 8.85 -9.39 -18.06
N LYS A 469 8.24 -10.47 -18.59
CA LYS A 469 8.98 -11.69 -18.93
C LYS A 469 10.07 -11.42 -19.97
N GLU A 470 9.80 -10.54 -20.92
CA GLU A 470 10.68 -10.11 -21.99
C GLU A 470 11.89 -9.33 -21.43
N GLU A 471 11.67 -8.45 -20.45
CA GLU A 471 12.76 -7.75 -19.75
C GLU A 471 13.61 -8.70 -18.92
N ILE A 472 13.00 -9.65 -18.20
CA ILE A 472 13.75 -10.69 -17.47
C ILE A 472 14.58 -11.51 -18.45
N ARG A 473 14.00 -11.90 -19.60
CA ARG A 473 14.69 -12.64 -20.65
C ARG A 473 15.92 -11.87 -21.15
N THR A 474 15.73 -10.59 -21.48
CA THR A 474 16.78 -9.69 -21.95
C THR A 474 17.93 -9.56 -20.94
N LYS A 475 17.60 -9.44 -19.65
CA LYS A 475 18.61 -9.39 -18.57
C LYS A 475 19.40 -10.69 -18.49
N LEU A 476 18.71 -11.83 -18.52
CA LEU A 476 19.35 -13.15 -18.43
C LEU A 476 20.19 -13.49 -19.67
N ASP A 477 19.82 -13.01 -20.85
CA ASP A 477 20.56 -13.22 -22.11
C ASP A 477 21.94 -12.53 -22.12
N THR A 478 22.19 -11.60 -21.19
CA THR A 478 23.52 -10.99 -21.00
C THR A 478 24.49 -11.88 -20.20
N LEU A 479 23.99 -12.92 -19.55
CA LEU A 479 24.77 -13.80 -18.68
C LEU A 479 25.27 -15.05 -19.45
N PRO A 480 26.34 -15.71 -18.96
CA PRO A 480 26.75 -16.99 -19.51
C PRO A 480 25.60 -18.01 -19.53
N GLU A 481 25.59 -18.90 -20.53
CA GLU A 481 24.49 -19.83 -20.77
C GLU A 481 24.14 -20.66 -19.53
N GLU A 482 25.15 -21.20 -18.85
CA GLU A 482 24.98 -22.02 -17.64
C GLU A 482 24.42 -21.19 -16.48
N THR A 483 24.94 -19.99 -16.24
CA THR A 483 24.45 -19.05 -15.21
C THR A 483 22.98 -18.73 -15.45
N ARG A 484 22.59 -18.46 -16.71
CA ARG A 484 21.19 -18.22 -17.10
C ARG A 484 20.28 -19.41 -16.83
N LYS A 485 20.69 -20.64 -17.19
CA LYS A 485 19.91 -21.87 -16.92
C LYS A 485 19.72 -22.09 -15.43
N ILE A 486 20.76 -21.85 -14.63
CA ILE A 486 20.70 -21.98 -13.17
C ILE A 486 19.73 -20.95 -12.58
N ILE A 487 19.82 -19.66 -12.95
CA ILE A 487 18.93 -18.62 -12.43
C ILE A 487 17.48 -18.89 -12.84
N HIS A 488 17.25 -19.24 -14.10
CA HIS A 488 15.92 -19.60 -14.61
C HIS A 488 15.28 -20.72 -13.79
N HIS A 489 16.03 -21.78 -13.52
CA HIS A 489 15.56 -22.90 -12.71
C HIS A 489 15.41 -22.55 -11.22
N TRP A 490 16.37 -21.82 -10.65
CA TRP A 490 16.41 -21.47 -9.23
C TRP A 490 15.28 -20.52 -8.83
N LEU A 491 14.91 -19.58 -9.71
CA LEU A 491 13.81 -18.65 -9.48
C LEU A 491 12.44 -19.17 -9.96
N GLY A 492 12.37 -20.38 -10.53
CA GLY A 492 11.11 -20.96 -11.02
C GLY A 492 10.47 -20.20 -12.19
N LEU A 493 11.29 -19.57 -13.05
CA LEU A 493 10.79 -18.71 -14.12
C LEU A 493 10.21 -19.52 -15.30
N SER A 494 9.24 -18.96 -16.02
CA SER A 494 8.62 -19.59 -17.20
C SER A 494 9.06 -18.92 -18.51
N LEU A 495 10.36 -18.97 -18.80
CA LEU A 495 10.98 -18.31 -19.98
C LEU A 495 11.39 -19.28 -21.11
N GLY A 496 11.13 -20.58 -20.94
CA GLY A 496 11.43 -21.59 -21.95
C GLY A 496 12.91 -21.96 -22.08
N TYR A 497 13.75 -21.64 -21.09
CA TYR A 497 15.11 -22.16 -21.04
C TYR A 497 15.13 -23.65 -20.64
N GLU A 498 16.13 -24.38 -21.12
CA GLU A 498 16.39 -25.75 -20.68
C GLU A 498 16.75 -25.80 -19.20
N LYS A 499 16.38 -26.89 -18.53
CA LYS A 499 16.79 -27.13 -17.14
C LYS A 499 18.31 -27.37 -17.08
N PRO A 500 18.97 -26.97 -15.97
CA PRO A 500 20.37 -27.31 -15.75
C PRO A 500 20.57 -28.83 -15.75
N ALA A 501 21.68 -29.29 -16.32
CA ALA A 501 22.06 -30.70 -16.33
C ALA A 501 22.58 -31.18 -14.96
N GLN A 502 23.08 -30.25 -14.15
CA GLN A 502 23.62 -30.47 -12.82
C GLN A 502 22.50 -30.87 -11.83
N THR A 503 22.79 -31.80 -10.93
CA THR A 503 21.87 -32.23 -9.87
C THR A 503 22.57 -32.37 -8.52
N GLY A 504 21.81 -32.36 -7.42
CA GLY A 504 22.36 -32.49 -6.07
C GLY A 504 23.51 -31.51 -5.78
N LYS A 505 24.67 -32.03 -5.39
CA LYS A 505 25.86 -31.22 -5.05
C LYS A 505 26.41 -30.41 -6.21
N GLU A 506 26.32 -30.92 -7.44
CA GLU A 506 26.80 -30.19 -8.62
C GLU A 506 25.92 -28.95 -8.86
N LEU A 507 24.62 -29.06 -8.61
CA LEU A 507 23.69 -27.95 -8.72
C LEU A 507 23.96 -26.89 -7.64
N GLU A 508 24.26 -27.31 -6.41
CA GLU A 508 24.66 -26.39 -5.34
C GLU A 508 25.96 -25.63 -5.68
N GLN A 509 26.96 -26.32 -6.24
CA GLN A 509 28.18 -25.68 -6.69
C GLN A 509 27.92 -24.71 -7.85
N ALA A 510 27.05 -25.08 -8.80
CA ALA A 510 26.65 -24.19 -9.89
C ALA A 510 25.90 -22.95 -9.40
N ARG A 511 25.05 -23.07 -8.37
CA ARG A 511 24.40 -21.92 -7.70
C ARG A 511 25.42 -21.00 -7.04
N ARG A 512 26.42 -21.55 -6.35
CA ARG A 512 27.52 -20.77 -5.76
C ARG A 512 28.32 -20.02 -6.82
N GLN A 513 28.64 -20.67 -7.93
CA GLN A 513 29.30 -20.03 -9.06
C GLN A 513 28.43 -18.92 -9.67
N THR A 514 27.14 -19.19 -9.84
CA THR A 514 26.15 -18.21 -10.34
C THR A 514 26.12 -16.94 -9.49
N LEU A 515 26.20 -17.07 -8.16
CA LEU A 515 26.29 -15.91 -7.27
C LEU A 515 27.55 -15.09 -7.52
N LEU A 516 28.70 -15.73 -7.80
CA LEU A 516 29.92 -15.01 -8.15
C LEU A 516 29.80 -14.31 -9.51
N ASP A 517 29.17 -14.96 -10.49
CA ASP A 517 29.05 -14.44 -11.86
C ASP A 517 28.18 -13.17 -11.96
N ILE A 518 27.17 -13.03 -11.09
CA ILE A 518 26.25 -11.88 -11.09
C ILE A 518 26.76 -10.69 -10.26
N ILE A 519 27.84 -10.89 -9.50
CA ILE A 519 28.48 -9.86 -8.69
C ILE A 519 29.68 -9.33 -9.46
N ASP A 520 29.79 -8.01 -9.63
CA ASP A 520 30.93 -7.42 -10.32
C ASP A 520 32.18 -7.33 -9.42
N ASP A 521 33.35 -7.15 -10.04
CA ASP A 521 34.63 -7.06 -9.34
C ASP A 521 34.91 -5.69 -8.69
N THR A 522 33.95 -4.74 -8.77
CA THR A 522 34.13 -3.42 -8.15
C THR A 522 34.10 -3.51 -6.63
N PRO A 523 34.60 -2.49 -5.90
CA PRO A 523 34.45 -2.43 -4.45
C PRO A 523 32.97 -2.53 -4.08
N LYS A 524 32.60 -3.55 -3.32
CA LYS A 524 31.20 -3.92 -3.12
C LYS A 524 30.84 -4.14 -1.65
N LEU A 525 29.63 -3.74 -1.28
CA LEU A 525 29.00 -4.04 0.00
C LEU A 525 27.76 -4.90 -0.27
N LEU A 526 27.76 -6.12 0.24
CA LEU A 526 26.61 -7.03 0.22
C LEU A 526 25.89 -6.92 1.56
N VAL A 527 24.62 -6.55 1.54
CA VAL A 527 23.78 -6.35 2.73
C VAL A 527 22.73 -7.46 2.79
N PHE A 528 22.82 -8.32 3.80
CA PHE A 528 21.83 -9.37 4.07
C PHE A 528 21.02 -9.00 5.32
N ASN A 529 19.76 -8.64 5.13
CA ASN A 529 18.86 -8.19 6.19
C ASN A 529 18.09 -9.35 6.82
N ASP A 530 17.90 -9.24 8.13
CA ASP A 530 17.05 -10.11 8.94
C ASP A 530 17.33 -11.61 8.79
N VAL A 531 18.61 -11.97 8.69
CA VAL A 531 19.08 -13.35 8.42
C VAL A 531 18.77 -14.37 9.52
N HIS A 532 18.19 -13.94 10.64
CA HIS A 532 17.65 -14.84 11.66
C HIS A 532 16.46 -15.67 11.14
N TRP A 533 15.77 -15.20 10.09
CA TRP A 533 14.74 -15.96 9.40
C TRP A 533 15.26 -16.75 8.19
N ALA A 534 16.56 -16.70 7.89
CA ALA A 534 17.14 -17.46 6.78
C ALA A 534 17.31 -18.94 7.15
N ASP A 535 17.16 -19.83 6.15
CA ASP A 535 17.52 -21.23 6.30
C ASP A 535 19.04 -21.40 6.50
N GLU A 536 19.43 -22.49 7.16
CA GLU A 536 20.82 -22.74 7.52
C GLU A 536 21.75 -22.80 6.30
N ASN A 537 21.28 -23.36 5.18
CA ASN A 537 22.08 -23.42 3.94
C ASN A 537 22.30 -22.03 3.33
N SER A 538 21.32 -21.12 3.40
CA SER A 538 21.52 -19.72 3.01
C SER A 538 22.61 -19.05 3.87
N LEU A 539 22.61 -19.28 5.18
CA LEU A 539 23.65 -18.76 6.08
C LEU A 539 25.04 -19.32 5.77
N GLU A 540 25.13 -20.61 5.47
CA GLU A 540 26.39 -21.24 5.02
C GLU A 540 26.92 -20.62 3.72
N VAL A 541 26.03 -20.30 2.78
CA VAL A 541 26.43 -19.63 1.54
C VAL A 541 26.92 -18.20 1.81
N VAL A 542 26.32 -17.46 2.75
CA VAL A 542 26.83 -16.14 3.16
C VAL A 542 28.24 -16.24 3.75
N GLU A 543 28.50 -17.21 4.62
CA GLU A 543 29.86 -17.46 5.14
C GLU A 543 30.82 -17.86 4.03
N TRP A 544 30.38 -18.74 3.12
CA TRP A 544 31.17 -19.16 1.97
C TRP A 544 31.53 -17.97 1.06
N LEU A 545 30.58 -17.07 0.78
CA LEU A 545 30.84 -15.84 0.02
C LEU A 545 31.91 -14.98 0.70
N SER A 546 31.92 -14.90 2.04
CA SER A 546 32.94 -14.13 2.77
C SER A 546 34.37 -14.66 2.58
N GLN A 547 34.51 -15.94 2.24
CA GLN A 547 35.80 -16.60 2.02
C GLN A 547 36.22 -16.61 0.55
N ASN A 548 35.27 -16.50 -0.38
CA ASN A 548 35.50 -16.70 -1.81
C ASN A 548 35.39 -15.41 -2.66
N LEU A 549 34.66 -14.40 -2.17
CA LEU A 549 34.67 -13.08 -2.80
C LEU A 549 36.01 -12.37 -2.53
N ARG A 550 36.44 -11.57 -3.50
CA ARG A 550 37.52 -10.60 -3.34
C ARG A 550 36.93 -9.20 -3.31
N ASN A 551 37.61 -8.29 -2.60
CA ASN A 551 37.25 -6.88 -2.58
C ASN A 551 35.75 -6.68 -2.26
N ALA A 552 35.27 -7.32 -1.18
CA ALA A 552 33.91 -7.16 -0.68
C ALA A 552 33.84 -6.86 0.82
N ILE A 553 32.83 -6.10 1.23
CA ILE A 553 32.31 -6.13 2.59
C ILE A 553 30.97 -6.86 2.52
N ILE A 554 30.76 -7.82 3.42
CA ILE A 554 29.48 -8.50 3.61
C ILE A 554 28.98 -8.09 4.99
N THR A 555 27.77 -7.55 5.05
CA THR A 555 27.11 -7.21 6.31
C THR A 555 25.85 -8.03 6.48
N THR A 556 25.64 -8.55 7.69
CA THR A 556 24.41 -9.27 8.05
C THR A 556 23.72 -8.59 9.22
N ASN A 557 22.39 -8.61 9.22
CA ASN A 557 21.57 -8.07 10.30
C ASN A 557 20.74 -9.19 10.91
N TYR A 558 20.83 -9.41 12.23
CA TYR A 558 20.02 -10.46 12.88
C TYR A 558 19.74 -10.19 14.36
N ARG A 559 18.86 -11.02 14.93
CA ARG A 559 18.55 -11.04 16.36
C ARG A 559 19.33 -12.18 17.03
N PRO A 560 20.03 -11.92 18.14
CA PRO A 560 20.99 -12.87 18.69
C PRO A 560 20.35 -14.19 19.17
N LYS A 561 19.09 -14.16 19.60
CA LYS A 561 18.37 -15.35 20.13
C LYS A 561 17.62 -16.15 19.08
N GLU A 562 17.44 -15.60 17.88
CA GLU A 562 16.57 -16.18 16.85
C GLU A 562 17.35 -16.76 15.67
N ILE A 563 18.66 -16.49 15.59
CA ILE A 563 19.48 -17.02 14.50
C ILE A 563 19.73 -18.52 14.69
N SER A 564 19.53 -19.29 13.61
CA SER A 564 19.76 -20.75 13.60
C SER A 564 21.23 -21.13 13.70
N ARG A 565 22.14 -20.24 13.28
CA ARG A 565 23.58 -20.47 13.23
C ARG A 565 24.35 -19.19 13.53
N GLU A 566 25.36 -19.27 14.39
CA GLU A 566 26.28 -18.14 14.55
C GLU A 566 27.14 -17.95 13.30
N LEU A 567 27.19 -16.71 12.81
CA LEU A 567 28.06 -16.33 11.69
C LEU A 567 29.44 -15.88 12.20
N ALA A 568 30.49 -16.29 11.48
CA ALA A 568 31.83 -15.77 11.67
C ALA A 568 31.93 -14.25 11.38
N GLY A 569 33.05 -13.62 11.73
CA GLY A 569 33.33 -12.22 11.40
C GLY A 569 33.21 -11.24 12.56
N THR A 570 33.28 -9.94 12.26
CA THR A 570 33.28 -8.85 13.24
C THR A 570 31.86 -8.59 13.72
N LYS A 571 31.59 -8.73 15.02
CA LYS A 571 30.28 -8.46 15.63
C LYS A 571 30.18 -7.01 16.09
N ILE A 572 29.10 -6.32 15.70
CA ILE A 572 28.71 -4.99 16.16
C ILE A 572 27.36 -5.14 16.87
N GLN A 573 27.41 -5.17 18.20
CA GLN A 573 26.21 -5.32 19.04
C GLN A 573 25.60 -3.95 19.34
N LEU A 574 24.34 -3.74 18.98
CA LEU A 574 23.59 -2.56 19.40
C LEU A 574 22.83 -2.87 20.69
N GLY A 575 23.11 -2.07 21.72
CA GLY A 575 22.37 -2.07 22.99
C GLY A 575 21.53 -0.81 23.15
N ALA A 576 20.89 -0.70 24.31
CA ALA A 576 20.21 0.53 24.73
C ALA A 576 21.14 1.74 24.73
N PHE A 577 20.59 2.93 24.49
CA PHE A 577 21.32 4.16 24.67
C PHE A 577 21.66 4.38 26.14
N GLY A 578 22.90 4.81 26.40
CA GLY A 578 23.22 5.45 27.66
C GLY A 578 22.59 6.84 27.74
N THR A 579 22.60 7.44 28.93
CA THR A 579 21.96 8.73 29.24
C THR A 579 22.28 9.84 28.23
N ASP A 580 23.53 9.93 27.75
CA ASP A 580 23.92 10.92 26.73
C ASP A 580 23.26 10.66 25.37
N GLY A 581 23.14 9.40 24.96
CA GLY A 581 22.44 9.01 23.73
C GLY A 581 20.94 9.30 23.82
N ILE A 582 20.32 9.03 24.97
CA ILE A 582 18.91 9.37 25.25
C ILE A 582 18.71 10.88 25.15
N LYS A 583 19.58 11.66 25.80
CA LYS A 583 19.52 13.12 25.78
C LYS A 583 19.63 13.66 24.36
N GLN A 584 20.61 13.22 23.58
CA GLN A 584 20.78 13.64 22.19
C GLN A 584 19.56 13.27 21.33
N HIS A 585 18.96 12.10 21.57
CA HIS A 585 17.78 11.62 20.85
C HIS A 585 16.56 12.49 21.15
N ILE A 586 16.33 12.82 22.43
CA ILE A 586 15.27 13.75 22.84
C ILE A 586 15.52 15.13 22.23
N GLU A 587 16.75 15.66 22.32
CA GLU A 587 17.14 16.95 21.74
C GLU A 587 16.83 17.05 20.25
N TYR A 588 17.07 15.96 19.52
CA TYR A 588 16.74 15.88 18.11
C TYR A 588 15.23 15.91 17.85
N LEU A 589 14.44 15.18 18.64
CA LEU A 589 12.99 15.10 18.49
C LEU A 589 12.31 16.44 18.79
N ILE A 590 12.70 17.10 19.88
CA ILE A 590 12.01 18.30 20.38
C ILE A 590 12.75 19.62 20.04
N LYS A 591 13.93 19.55 19.41
CA LYS A 591 14.81 20.69 19.09
C LYS A 591 15.20 21.56 20.31
N LYS A 592 15.17 20.98 21.51
CA LYS A 592 15.47 21.62 22.81
C LYS A 592 16.13 20.61 23.74
N THR A 593 16.98 21.08 24.64
CA THR A 593 17.58 20.23 25.68
C THR A 593 16.54 19.87 26.74
N PRO A 594 16.30 18.57 27.02
CA PRO A 594 15.42 18.17 28.11
C PRO A 594 16.04 18.56 29.46
N ASP A 595 15.20 18.96 30.41
CA ASP A 595 15.63 19.12 31.79
C ASP A 595 15.89 17.76 32.45
N LYS A 596 16.51 17.78 33.63
CA LYS A 596 16.88 16.56 34.35
C LYS A 596 15.67 15.67 34.64
N THR A 597 14.53 16.28 34.96
CA THR A 597 13.30 15.56 35.31
C THR A 597 12.74 14.83 34.10
N ALA A 598 12.63 15.50 32.95
CA ALA A 598 12.16 14.91 31.70
C ALA A 598 13.10 13.80 31.21
N LEU A 599 14.42 14.03 31.29
CA LEU A 599 15.42 13.05 30.89
C LEU A 599 15.34 11.77 31.74
N THR A 600 15.33 11.90 33.07
CA THR A 600 15.22 10.74 33.98
C THR A 600 13.91 9.99 33.78
N PHE A 601 12.79 10.71 33.61
CA PHE A 601 11.50 10.09 33.36
C PHE A 601 11.52 9.24 32.07
N ILE A 602 11.98 9.82 30.96
CA ILE A 602 12.03 9.13 29.66
C ILE A 602 13.00 7.95 29.72
N GLU A 603 14.15 8.09 30.38
CA GLU A 603 15.10 7.00 30.60
C GLU A 603 14.47 5.83 31.37
N GLU A 604 13.75 6.10 32.45
CA GLU A 604 13.06 5.08 33.25
C GLU A 604 11.95 4.35 32.45
N GLN A 605 11.15 5.10 31.67
CA GLN A 605 10.06 4.52 30.89
C GLN A 605 10.56 3.69 29.70
N THR A 606 11.69 4.06 29.11
CA THR A 606 12.15 3.49 27.83
C THR A 606 13.30 2.52 27.96
N GLN A 607 14.00 2.54 29.11
CA GLN A 607 15.22 1.78 29.36
C GLN A 607 16.27 1.98 28.25
N GLY A 608 16.29 3.18 27.64
CA GLY A 608 17.20 3.55 26.57
C GLY A 608 16.91 2.93 25.21
N ASN A 609 15.75 2.31 24.99
CA ASN A 609 15.36 1.80 23.67
C ASN A 609 14.97 2.96 22.74
N PRO A 610 15.68 3.17 21.61
CA PRO A 610 15.44 4.30 20.70
C PRO A 610 13.99 4.39 20.19
N LEU A 611 13.36 3.26 19.88
CA LEU A 611 11.97 3.21 19.41
C LEU A 611 11.01 3.71 20.50
N TYR A 612 11.21 3.25 21.73
CA TYR A 612 10.36 3.65 22.86
C TYR A 612 10.58 5.10 23.27
N ILE A 613 11.80 5.63 23.14
CA ILE A 613 12.08 7.05 23.35
C ILE A 613 11.25 7.90 22.40
N GLU A 614 11.18 7.53 21.12
CA GLU A 614 10.35 8.24 20.15
C GLU A 614 8.88 8.19 20.51
N GLU A 615 8.37 7.02 20.89
CA GLU A 615 6.95 6.85 21.22
C GLU A 615 6.56 7.64 22.46
N ILE A 616 7.33 7.54 23.55
CA ILE A 616 7.09 8.32 24.77
C ILE A 616 7.20 9.82 24.49
N VAL A 617 8.23 10.29 23.79
CA VAL A 617 8.39 11.73 23.50
C VAL A 617 7.24 12.25 22.64
N HIS A 618 6.82 11.49 21.61
CA HIS A 618 5.69 11.87 20.76
C HIS A 618 4.40 11.95 21.56
N PHE A 619 4.08 10.93 22.35
CA PHE A 619 2.91 10.93 23.23
C PHE A 619 2.91 12.15 24.17
N LEU A 620 4.03 12.41 24.84
CA LEU A 620 4.12 13.53 25.75
C LEU A 620 3.96 14.88 25.04
N GLN A 621 4.39 15.02 23.78
CA GLN A 621 4.17 16.23 23.01
C GLN A 621 2.70 16.38 22.59
N GLU A 622 2.07 15.30 22.13
CA GLU A 622 0.66 15.27 21.70
C GLU A 622 -0.29 15.63 22.85
N GLU A 623 -0.06 15.04 24.02
CA GLU A 623 -0.81 15.32 25.25
C GLU A 623 -0.37 16.60 25.97
N LYS A 624 0.56 17.37 25.38
CA LYS A 624 1.12 18.60 25.96
C LYS A 624 1.75 18.39 27.35
N LEU A 625 2.18 17.17 27.64
CA LEU A 625 2.87 16.74 28.87
C LEU A 625 4.37 17.04 28.83
N LEU A 626 4.96 17.30 27.65
CA LEU A 626 6.33 17.74 27.46
C LEU A 626 6.35 19.01 26.60
N GLN A 627 6.78 20.14 27.18
CA GLN A 627 6.88 21.44 26.51
C GLN A 627 8.24 22.08 26.80
N ASP A 628 8.91 22.58 25.75
CA ASP A 628 10.23 23.22 25.84
C ASP A 628 11.28 22.41 26.64
N GLY A 629 11.21 21.07 26.55
CA GLY A 629 12.12 20.17 27.26
C GLY A 629 11.77 19.92 28.73
N LYS A 630 10.60 20.37 29.20
CA LYS A 630 10.13 20.19 30.58
C LYS A 630 8.81 19.44 30.62
N LEU A 631 8.65 18.60 31.64
CA LEU A 631 7.36 17.99 31.92
C LEU A 631 6.39 19.05 32.46
N THR A 632 5.16 19.07 31.96
CA THR A 632 4.13 20.02 32.42
C THR A 632 3.35 19.50 33.63
N ARG A 633 3.51 18.22 33.96
CA ARG A 633 2.97 17.53 35.13
C ARG A 633 4.07 16.78 35.87
N THR A 634 3.75 16.29 37.06
CA THR A 634 4.68 15.45 37.82
C THR A 634 4.88 14.08 37.12
N PRO A 635 6.06 13.46 37.24
CA PRO A 635 6.30 12.10 36.72
C PRO A 635 5.22 11.10 37.14
N GLN A 636 4.73 11.17 38.39
CA GLN A 636 3.70 10.27 38.90
C GLN A 636 2.36 10.42 38.17
N GLU A 637 1.93 11.66 37.92
CA GLU A 637 0.71 11.94 37.16
C GLU A 637 0.83 11.47 35.71
N ILE A 638 2.01 11.63 35.10
CA ILE A 638 2.25 11.17 33.73
C ILE A 638 2.25 9.65 33.66
N THR A 639 2.86 8.95 34.62
CA THR A 639 2.80 7.48 34.70
C THR A 639 1.36 6.99 34.81
N GLN A 640 0.52 7.63 35.62
CA GLN A 640 -0.90 7.27 35.72
C GLN A 640 -1.65 7.47 34.39
N ILE A 641 -1.33 8.53 33.65
CA ILE A 641 -1.92 8.76 32.31
C ILE A 641 -1.46 7.67 31.33
N LEU A 642 -0.18 7.32 31.32
CA LEU A 642 0.38 6.23 30.50
C LEU A 642 -0.32 4.90 30.84
N GLU A 643 -0.51 4.59 32.13
CA GLU A 643 -1.23 3.40 32.59
C GLU A 643 -2.71 3.39 32.17
N GLN A 644 -3.39 4.54 32.17
CA GLN A 644 -4.80 4.64 31.77
C GLN A 644 -4.99 4.55 30.25
N THR A 645 -4.08 5.13 29.49
CA THR A 645 -4.12 5.16 28.01
C THR A 645 -3.54 3.89 27.39
N GLY A 646 -2.70 3.16 28.12
CA GLY A 646 -1.94 2.03 27.63
C GLY A 646 -0.73 2.44 26.78
N GLU A 647 -0.46 3.73 26.60
CA GLU A 647 0.76 4.21 25.93
C GLU A 647 1.94 4.12 26.91
N GLY A 648 3.12 3.71 26.43
CA GLY A 648 4.33 3.56 27.25
C GLY A 648 4.52 2.21 27.96
N LEU A 649 3.74 1.19 27.61
CA LEU A 649 3.97 -0.16 28.12
C LEU A 649 5.16 -0.82 27.41
N THR A 650 6.17 -1.17 28.21
CA THR A 650 7.52 -1.60 27.80
C THR A 650 7.64 -2.86 26.93
N THR A 651 6.52 -3.53 26.61
CA THR A 651 6.44 -4.61 25.61
C THR A 651 5.02 -4.71 25.02
N ILE A 652 4.92 -5.15 23.76
CA ILE A 652 3.66 -5.51 23.10
C ILE A 652 2.85 -6.49 23.95
N GLU A 653 3.50 -7.45 24.62
CA GLU A 653 2.86 -8.34 25.58
C GLU A 653 2.12 -7.60 26.70
N LYS A 654 2.72 -6.57 27.30
CA LYS A 654 2.09 -5.82 28.39
C LYS A 654 0.91 -4.98 27.88
N LEU A 655 1.03 -4.39 26.69
CA LEU A 655 -0.06 -3.68 26.03
C LEU A 655 -1.25 -4.61 25.77
N VAL A 656 -1.00 -5.79 25.20
CA VAL A 656 -2.02 -6.80 24.91
C VAL A 656 -2.65 -7.33 26.20
N LEU A 657 -1.85 -7.66 27.21
CA LEU A 657 -2.33 -8.16 28.51
C LEU A 657 -3.15 -7.11 29.27
N GLN A 658 -2.79 -5.84 29.20
CA GLN A 658 -3.52 -4.77 29.86
C GLN A 658 -4.82 -4.42 29.14
N ARG A 659 -4.80 -4.37 27.80
CA ARG A 659 -6.04 -4.25 27.00
C ARG A 659 -6.97 -5.42 27.29
N TYR A 660 -6.45 -6.64 27.33
CA TYR A 660 -7.21 -7.83 27.72
C TYR A 660 -7.80 -7.70 29.14
N ARG A 661 -7.02 -7.25 30.13
CA ARG A 661 -7.50 -7.07 31.52
C ARG A 661 -8.63 -6.03 31.64
N ASN A 662 -8.60 -4.99 30.81
CA ASN A 662 -9.60 -3.92 30.81
C ASN A 662 -10.89 -4.25 30.05
N LEU A 663 -10.95 -5.39 29.35
CA LEU A 663 -12.17 -5.88 28.72
C LEU A 663 -13.18 -6.37 29.77
N ARG A 664 -14.48 -6.24 29.44
CA ARG A 664 -15.56 -6.83 30.24
C ARG A 664 -15.48 -8.36 30.15
N ASP A 665 -16.02 -9.06 31.15
CA ASP A 665 -15.91 -10.53 31.21
C ASP A 665 -16.48 -11.22 29.96
N ALA A 666 -17.54 -10.67 29.37
CA ALA A 666 -18.10 -11.16 28.11
C ALA A 666 -17.14 -11.01 26.91
N GLU A 667 -16.33 -9.95 26.87
CA GLU A 667 -15.36 -9.68 25.81
C GLU A 667 -14.10 -10.53 25.97
N LYS A 668 -13.65 -10.75 27.22
CA LYS A 668 -12.59 -11.72 27.54
C LYS A 668 -12.99 -13.13 27.14
N GLN A 669 -14.21 -13.54 27.48
CA GLN A 669 -14.76 -14.84 27.09
C GLN A 669 -14.80 -14.99 25.57
N THR A 670 -15.24 -13.95 24.85
CA THR A 670 -15.27 -13.94 23.38
C THR A 670 -13.88 -14.12 22.76
N ILE A 671 -12.85 -13.47 23.31
CA ILE A 671 -11.46 -13.64 22.84
C ILE A 671 -10.96 -15.06 23.11
N LEU A 672 -11.26 -15.62 24.28
CA LEU A 672 -10.92 -17.00 24.62
C LEU A 672 -11.63 -18.00 23.69
N ASP A 673 -12.90 -17.74 23.36
CA ASP A 673 -13.68 -18.55 22.42
C ASP A 673 -13.10 -18.49 20.99
N TYR A 674 -12.68 -17.31 20.53
CA TYR A 674 -11.99 -17.16 19.23
C TYR A 674 -10.60 -17.81 19.23
N ALA A 675 -9.84 -17.69 20.31
CA ALA A 675 -8.54 -18.33 20.46
C ALA A 675 -8.67 -19.87 20.47
N ALA A 676 -9.69 -20.41 21.15
CA ALA A 676 -10.02 -21.84 21.13
C ALA A 676 -10.44 -22.32 19.74
N CYS A 677 -11.15 -21.48 18.99
CA CYS A 677 -11.57 -21.78 17.62
C CYS A 677 -10.41 -21.76 16.61
N MET A 678 -9.42 -20.87 16.80
CA MET A 678 -8.27 -20.73 15.90
C MET A 678 -7.08 -21.67 16.20
N PHE A 679 -6.84 -22.00 17.47
CA PHE A 679 -5.65 -22.75 17.90
C PHE A 679 -5.93 -24.17 18.42
N GLY A 680 -7.21 -24.57 18.54
CA GLY A 680 -7.62 -25.91 18.97
C GLY A 680 -7.86 -26.06 20.49
N GLU A 681 -8.40 -27.21 20.89
CA GLU A 681 -8.97 -27.48 22.23
C GLU A 681 -7.94 -27.64 23.37
N GLU A 682 -6.63 -27.68 23.10
CA GLU A 682 -5.59 -27.92 24.11
C GLU A 682 -4.71 -26.70 24.35
N PHE A 683 -4.80 -26.12 25.55
CA PHE A 683 -3.95 -25.03 26.02
C PHE A 683 -2.99 -25.51 27.10
N PRO A 684 -1.71 -25.10 27.09
CA PRO A 684 -0.83 -25.31 28.23
C PRO A 684 -1.40 -24.62 29.47
N LYS A 685 -1.69 -25.38 30.53
CA LYS A 685 -2.34 -24.91 31.77
C LYS A 685 -1.72 -23.62 32.35
N HIS A 686 -0.39 -23.47 32.25
CA HIS A 686 0.33 -22.28 32.75
C HIS A 686 0.01 -20.99 31.97
N LEU A 687 -0.36 -21.08 30.69
CA LEU A 687 -0.81 -19.94 29.89
C LEU A 687 -2.24 -19.54 30.27
N LEU A 688 -3.11 -20.52 30.52
CA LEU A 688 -4.49 -20.30 30.94
C LEU A 688 -4.56 -19.67 32.34
N GLU A 689 -3.75 -20.17 33.28
CA GLU A 689 -3.64 -19.62 34.64
C GLU A 689 -3.15 -18.17 34.62
N LYS A 690 -2.15 -17.83 33.78
CA LYS A 690 -1.70 -16.45 33.61
C LYS A 690 -2.73 -15.52 32.98
N ALA A 691 -3.57 -16.05 32.08
CA ALA A 691 -4.59 -15.27 31.38
C ALA A 691 -5.82 -15.02 32.27
N LEU A 692 -6.19 -15.97 33.13
CA LEU A 692 -7.38 -15.88 33.99
C LEU A 692 -7.14 -15.14 35.32
N GLY A 693 -5.88 -14.92 35.71
CA GLY A 693 -5.51 -14.16 36.90
C GLY A 693 -5.10 -15.03 38.06
#